data_AF-A0A2U1K6T3-F1
#
_entry.id   AF-A0A2U1K6T3-F1
#
_cell.length_a   1.000
_cell.length_b   1.000
_cell.length_c   1.000
_cell.angle_alpha   90.00
_cell.angle_beta   90.00
_cell.angle_gamma   90.00
#
_symmetry.space_group_name_H-M   'P 1'
#
loop_
_entity.id
_entity.type
_entity.pdbx_description
1 polymer ?
#
loop_
_entity_poly.entity_id
_entity_poly.type
_entity_poly.pdbx_seq_one_letter_code
_entity_poly.pdbx_strand_id
1 'polypeptide(L)'
;MGIRGKLKKYIKKIKQKIIKKVTLTNIQNKDKELVYELHLSNFWSLRKKIEVAFQFEDSTQSLPFNFSKRQLFIKVPKNLLNPGPRVKIELTINNKKMWIKKDLHFEETVEQSFLIDNHYFFTRVDKSIFLLNRFDEYHFKNEKLWCTGLTDDYNNVQFTFEPESVKHLVKHGEKTELEIFALQNHKLKTLDADYQPDSKKVTINDLSSMSTGLWKLYLHFNRELYPLCLTEQKAVQFDSYNHQIEIAPKHNEHFSFRLQPHYYSSEVISIARENQEHVTMHIRTNTAAQGSNYSLILEDTKHDEEHVYNLEQTAYGLRGYVPVDHLWSNFSNKRFFLAEENDQPKKFQFLLKKSNLTGSGLSFTEVIESQKMLFQFYARKDRSLGFKIFRPVLPKKVTDIDKLTITGCIGSLDAFIDCKAYLTFEERNSLETIQIPVQSGAEFTIELEHLPFVELKSKDKTIIDLFVEIIDKENNSIRKEKIKYQSSNYKKDNYYGRKALRDSDLNLHHFLITTTPFDNLKIESFMIPKDIVIPKDTSIKDEKVWLLGERYNTAQDNGIVLYRWLKENTDIEAYYVIEEDAEDYKEIKDDPNVLVFGSPKHYEVAFKASVLLGTHDLENLLPFKTAKGFFHYENTYKVFLQHGVLGRKNVEYHKKYYDDPFDLFIVSSDAEKYDIVVNKMGYEEDEVAVTGLARFDNLIQEKPPKDILLMPTWRDWINTDQQFLESDYFNNYLQLIQNERLHELLNKYNVNLNFYPHYRAQDFFKNHVDSLDNRINFIPLGSKRVQQLLIDHALLITDYSTVSFDFLKMDKPVIYYHFDVRRFFRKGILRPIDETFIGGIAYTEEEMIDLIEDRLKNNLANYSVDISGVIKYQDKRNCERIYEAVINGLEKASLAKNGQTETV
;
A
#
# COMPACT_ATOMS: atom_id res chain seq x y z
N MET A 1 -12.12 23.94 -28.16
CA MET A 1 -12.44 22.59 -27.60
C MET A 1 -13.20 21.78 -28.66
N GLY A 2 -12.50 20.94 -29.44
CA GLY A 2 -13.02 20.38 -30.71
C GLY A 2 -14.07 19.26 -30.61
N ILE A 3 -14.70 18.95 -31.75
CA ILE A 3 -15.79 17.97 -31.96
C ILE A 3 -15.50 16.60 -31.31
N ARG A 4 -14.24 16.14 -31.33
CA ARG A 4 -13.78 14.90 -30.65
C ARG A 4 -14.03 14.90 -29.13
N GLY A 5 -13.90 16.05 -28.46
CA GLY A 5 -14.15 16.20 -27.02
C GLY A 5 -15.64 16.10 -26.67
N LYS A 6 -16.50 16.68 -27.51
CA LYS A 6 -17.96 16.56 -27.38
C LYS A 6 -18.42 15.11 -27.60
N LEU A 7 -17.86 14.43 -28.62
CA LEU A 7 -18.18 13.03 -28.94
C LEU A 7 -17.76 12.07 -27.81
N LYS A 8 -16.55 12.21 -27.25
CA LYS A 8 -16.11 11.41 -26.08
C LYS A 8 -17.02 11.62 -24.87
N LYS A 9 -17.45 12.86 -24.60
CA LYS A 9 -18.35 13.18 -23.49
C LYS A 9 -19.75 12.58 -23.69
N TYR A 10 -20.23 12.56 -24.94
CA TYR A 10 -21.50 11.96 -25.33
C TYR A 10 -21.47 10.42 -25.23
N ILE A 11 -20.42 9.78 -25.75
CA ILE A 11 -20.19 8.33 -25.62
C ILE A 11 -20.10 7.92 -24.14
N LYS A 12 -19.41 8.72 -23.31
CA LYS A 12 -19.32 8.49 -21.86
C LYS A 12 -20.70 8.57 -21.18
N LYS A 13 -21.55 9.53 -21.56
CA LYS A 13 -22.93 9.65 -21.06
C LYS A 13 -23.79 8.44 -21.46
N ILE A 14 -23.69 7.97 -22.69
CA ILE A 14 -24.42 6.77 -23.16
C ILE A 14 -23.95 5.52 -22.42
N LYS A 15 -22.63 5.29 -22.33
CA LYS A 15 -22.07 4.16 -21.57
C LYS A 15 -22.56 4.16 -20.12
N GLN A 16 -22.63 5.32 -19.47
CA GLN A 16 -23.13 5.43 -18.09
C GLN A 16 -24.61 5.05 -17.92
N LYS A 17 -25.44 5.20 -18.97
CA LYS A 17 -26.86 4.78 -18.96
C LYS A 17 -27.06 3.28 -19.17
N ILE A 18 -26.06 2.56 -19.67
CA ILE A 18 -26.14 1.12 -19.96
C ILE A 18 -25.54 0.27 -18.83
N ILE A 19 -24.54 0.79 -18.12
CA ILE A 19 -23.89 0.08 -17.03
C ILE A 19 -24.90 -0.23 -15.92
N LYS A 20 -25.14 -1.52 -15.66
CA LYS A 20 -25.90 -2.03 -14.53
C LYS A 20 -25.22 -1.61 -13.23
N LYS A 21 -25.96 -1.03 -12.29
CA LYS A 21 -25.42 -0.60 -10.99
C LYS A 21 -26.25 -1.14 -9.86
N VAL A 22 -25.59 -1.62 -8.83
CA VAL A 22 -26.20 -1.99 -7.55
C VAL A 22 -25.63 -1.03 -6.51
N THR A 23 -26.52 -0.29 -5.86
CA THR A 23 -26.13 0.72 -4.87
C THR A 23 -26.77 0.39 -3.54
N LEU A 24 -25.98 0.21 -2.47
CA LEU A 24 -26.47 0.13 -1.09
C LEU A 24 -26.92 1.54 -0.66
N THR A 25 -28.18 1.67 -0.27
CA THR A 25 -28.82 2.94 0.08
C THR A 25 -29.13 3.08 1.56
N ASN A 26 -29.34 1.97 2.28
CA ASN A 26 -29.62 1.99 3.72
C ASN A 26 -29.28 0.65 4.39
N ILE A 27 -29.14 0.67 5.72
CA ILE A 27 -29.04 -0.52 6.57
C ILE A 27 -30.02 -0.32 7.73
N GLN A 28 -30.87 -1.32 7.99
CA GLN A 28 -31.77 -1.31 9.14
C GLN A 28 -31.34 -2.38 10.14
N ASN A 29 -31.08 -1.98 11.38
CA ASN A 29 -30.90 -2.90 12.50
C ASN A 29 -32.26 -3.19 13.15
N LYS A 30 -32.80 -4.39 12.90
CA LYS A 30 -34.05 -4.86 13.51
C LYS A 30 -33.73 -5.87 14.60
N ASP A 31 -34.68 -6.15 15.48
CA ASP A 31 -34.49 -7.04 16.63
C ASP A 31 -33.83 -8.38 16.27
N LYS A 32 -34.26 -9.03 15.17
CA LYS A 32 -33.79 -10.38 14.77
C LYS A 32 -32.93 -10.42 13.51
N GLU A 33 -32.84 -9.34 12.75
CA GLU A 33 -32.15 -9.32 11.45
C GLU A 33 -31.55 -7.95 11.13
N LEU A 34 -30.45 -7.93 10.39
CA LEU A 34 -29.98 -6.75 9.66
C LEU A 34 -30.57 -6.77 8.25
N VAL A 35 -31.09 -5.62 7.79
CA VAL A 35 -31.66 -5.49 6.44
C VAL A 35 -30.83 -4.50 5.63
N TYR A 36 -30.20 -4.98 4.57
CA TYR A 36 -29.46 -4.17 3.61
C TYR A 36 -30.37 -3.79 2.44
N GLU A 37 -30.56 -2.50 2.21
CA GLU A 37 -31.40 -1.97 1.14
C GLU A 37 -30.55 -1.58 -0.06
N LEU A 38 -30.75 -2.23 -1.22
CA LEU A 38 -29.99 -1.99 -2.43
C LEU A 38 -30.89 -1.54 -3.59
N HIS A 39 -30.51 -0.46 -4.26
CA HIS A 39 -31.14 0.04 -5.47
C HIS A 39 -30.44 -0.48 -6.75
N LEU A 40 -31.21 -1.09 -7.65
CA LEU A 40 -30.76 -1.65 -8.92
C LEU A 40 -31.08 -0.70 -10.08
N SER A 41 -30.04 -0.10 -10.67
CA SER A 41 -30.15 0.78 -11.84
C SER A 41 -29.80 0.08 -13.14
N ASN A 42 -30.53 0.41 -14.22
CA ASN A 42 -30.28 -0.07 -15.59
C ASN A 42 -30.41 -1.60 -15.75
N PHE A 43 -31.25 -2.25 -14.95
CA PHE A 43 -31.62 -3.66 -15.12
C PHE A 43 -32.96 -3.80 -15.85
N TRP A 44 -32.89 -3.86 -17.18
CA TRP A 44 -34.05 -3.85 -18.08
C TRP A 44 -34.74 -5.20 -18.27
N SER A 45 -34.14 -6.31 -17.80
CA SER A 45 -34.76 -7.64 -17.89
C SER A 45 -35.94 -7.78 -16.92
N LEU A 46 -37.07 -8.30 -17.44
CA LEU A 46 -38.29 -8.53 -16.66
C LEU A 46 -38.09 -9.61 -15.59
N ARG A 47 -37.41 -10.71 -15.92
CA ARG A 47 -36.96 -11.72 -14.95
C ARG A 47 -35.50 -11.46 -14.55
N LYS A 48 -35.21 -11.61 -13.25
CA LYS A 48 -33.86 -11.51 -12.67
C LYS A 48 -33.67 -12.74 -11.80
N LYS A 49 -32.70 -13.60 -12.14
CA LYS A 49 -32.26 -14.67 -11.26
C LYS A 49 -31.30 -14.04 -10.25
N ILE A 50 -31.76 -13.82 -9.02
CA ILE A 50 -30.98 -13.19 -7.95
C ILE A 50 -30.53 -14.29 -6.99
N GLU A 51 -29.23 -14.32 -6.73
CA GLU A 51 -28.61 -15.20 -5.74
C GLU A 51 -27.81 -14.32 -4.79
N VAL A 52 -28.02 -14.52 -3.49
CA VAL A 52 -27.29 -13.83 -2.43
C VAL A 52 -26.54 -14.88 -1.64
N ALA A 53 -25.22 -14.85 -1.73
CA ALA A 53 -24.33 -15.75 -1.00
C ALA A 53 -23.82 -15.04 0.25
N PHE A 54 -23.90 -15.73 1.39
CA PHE A 54 -23.33 -15.34 2.67
C PHE A 54 -22.20 -16.30 2.97
N GLN A 55 -21.00 -15.75 3.01
CA GLN A 55 -19.75 -16.45 3.25
C GLN A 55 -19.30 -16.11 4.67
N PHE A 56 -19.08 -17.15 5.47
CA PHE A 56 -18.58 -17.07 6.83
C PHE A 56 -17.61 -18.23 7.03
N GLU A 57 -16.38 -17.91 7.41
CA GLU A 57 -15.26 -18.87 7.46
C GLU A 57 -15.17 -19.65 6.12
N ASP A 58 -15.10 -20.97 6.16
CA ASP A 58 -15.06 -21.85 4.99
C ASP A 58 -16.46 -22.25 4.47
N SER A 59 -17.53 -21.69 5.05
CA SER A 59 -18.92 -22.02 4.70
C SER A 59 -19.56 -20.96 3.80
N THR A 60 -20.39 -21.41 2.85
CA THR A 60 -21.24 -20.54 2.04
C THR A 60 -22.68 -21.01 2.12
N GLN A 61 -23.60 -20.09 2.45
CA GLN A 61 -25.04 -20.33 2.47
C GLN A 61 -25.80 -19.23 1.76
N SER A 62 -27.07 -19.46 1.42
CA SER A 62 -27.91 -18.45 0.76
C SER A 62 -28.69 -17.62 1.77
N LEU A 63 -28.76 -16.30 1.54
CA LEU A 63 -29.58 -15.41 2.37
C LEU A 63 -30.97 -15.18 1.79
N PRO A 64 -31.99 -15.00 2.67
CA PRO A 64 -33.28 -14.51 2.25
C PRO A 64 -33.17 -13.08 1.71
N PHE A 65 -33.95 -12.79 0.66
CA PHE A 65 -34.08 -11.45 0.13
C PHE A 65 -35.49 -11.18 -0.40
N ASN A 66 -35.90 -9.91 -0.37
CA ASN A 66 -37.11 -9.45 -1.03
C ASN A 66 -36.72 -8.52 -2.19
N PHE A 67 -37.29 -8.73 -3.38
CA PHE A 67 -37.07 -7.85 -4.52
C PHE A 67 -38.40 -7.26 -5.00
N SER A 68 -38.49 -5.93 -5.04
CA SER A 68 -39.67 -5.22 -5.54
C SER A 68 -39.26 -4.00 -6.37
N LYS A 69 -39.81 -3.90 -7.58
CA LYS A 69 -39.49 -2.86 -8.58
C LYS A 69 -37.99 -2.80 -8.93
N ARG A 70 -37.24 -1.98 -8.19
CA ARG A 70 -35.79 -1.74 -8.32
C ARG A 70 -35.08 -1.78 -6.97
N GLN A 71 -35.76 -2.17 -5.90
CA GLN A 71 -35.22 -2.29 -4.55
C GLN A 71 -35.06 -3.76 -4.20
N LEU A 72 -33.88 -4.11 -3.71
CA LEU A 72 -33.50 -5.42 -3.19
C LEU A 72 -33.21 -5.27 -1.70
N PHE A 73 -33.90 -6.05 -0.88
CA PHE A 73 -33.73 -6.08 0.57
C PHE A 73 -33.07 -7.40 0.94
N ILE A 74 -31.78 -7.39 1.26
CA ILE A 74 -31.06 -8.58 1.73
C ILE A 74 -31.24 -8.65 3.25
N LYS A 75 -31.68 -9.80 3.74
CA LYS A 75 -31.93 -10.03 5.17
C LYS A 75 -30.85 -10.93 5.74
N VAL A 76 -30.18 -10.47 6.79
CA VAL A 76 -29.15 -11.21 7.51
C VAL A 76 -29.68 -11.51 8.92
N PRO A 77 -30.17 -12.73 9.18
CA PRO A 77 -30.55 -13.15 10.53
C PRO A 77 -29.38 -12.99 11.51
N LYS A 78 -29.64 -12.37 12.68
CA LYS A 78 -28.58 -12.09 13.68
C LYS A 78 -28.00 -13.36 14.30
N ASN A 79 -28.76 -14.44 14.37
CA ASN A 79 -28.26 -15.74 14.84
C ASN A 79 -27.23 -16.39 13.90
N LEU A 80 -27.09 -15.89 12.66
CA LEU A 80 -25.99 -16.29 11.77
C LEU A 80 -24.70 -15.50 12.04
N LEU A 81 -24.78 -14.45 12.86
CA LEU A 81 -23.65 -13.64 13.29
C LEU A 81 -23.12 -14.24 14.58
N ASN A 82 -22.42 -15.38 14.45
CA ASN A 82 -21.56 -15.89 15.51
C ASN A 82 -20.34 -14.95 15.64
N PRO A 83 -19.59 -14.91 16.76
CA PRO A 83 -18.50 -13.94 16.98
C PRO A 83 -17.24 -14.23 16.15
N GLY A 84 -17.39 -14.84 14.96
CA GLY A 84 -16.30 -14.90 14.00
C GLY A 84 -15.93 -13.51 13.48
N PRO A 85 -14.70 -13.33 12.99
CA PRO A 85 -14.13 -12.00 12.71
C PRO A 85 -14.84 -11.27 11.56
N ARG A 86 -15.48 -12.02 10.65
CA ARG A 86 -15.97 -11.47 9.38
C ARG A 86 -17.03 -12.31 8.71
N VAL A 87 -18.00 -11.61 8.13
CA VAL A 87 -18.98 -12.13 7.20
C VAL A 87 -18.90 -11.35 5.88
N LYS A 88 -19.12 -12.05 4.76
CA LYS A 88 -19.16 -11.45 3.42
C LYS A 88 -20.44 -11.82 2.69
N ILE A 89 -21.09 -10.82 2.08
CA ILE A 89 -22.32 -10.96 1.32
C ILE A 89 -22.03 -10.62 -0.15
N GLU A 90 -22.18 -11.61 -1.02
CA GLU A 90 -22.01 -11.47 -2.46
C GLU A 90 -23.35 -11.55 -3.20
N LEU A 91 -23.50 -10.71 -4.22
CA LEU A 91 -24.71 -10.64 -5.03
C LEU A 91 -24.43 -11.09 -6.45
N THR A 92 -25.16 -12.10 -6.92
CA THR A 92 -25.14 -12.55 -8.32
C THR A 92 -26.51 -12.29 -8.94
N ILE A 93 -26.53 -11.65 -10.11
CA ILE A 93 -27.74 -11.42 -10.89
C ILE A 93 -27.55 -11.96 -12.31
N ASN A 94 -28.41 -12.91 -12.71
CA ASN A 94 -28.34 -13.62 -13.99
C ASN A 94 -26.96 -14.26 -14.24
N ASN A 95 -26.48 -15.02 -13.26
CA ASN A 95 -25.18 -15.71 -13.26
C ASN A 95 -23.96 -14.77 -13.43
N LYS A 96 -24.14 -13.48 -13.14
CA LYS A 96 -23.04 -12.50 -13.12
C LYS A 96 -22.92 -11.89 -11.74
N LYS A 97 -21.72 -11.97 -11.17
CA LYS A 97 -21.35 -11.30 -9.93
C LYS A 97 -21.48 -9.79 -10.09
N MET A 98 -22.15 -9.14 -9.15
CA MET A 98 -22.42 -7.72 -9.17
C MET A 98 -21.46 -6.97 -8.24
N TRP A 99 -21.05 -5.77 -8.66
CA TRP A 99 -20.32 -4.85 -7.77
C TRP A 99 -21.32 -3.92 -7.07
N ILE A 100 -21.41 -4.09 -5.76
CA ILE A 100 -22.15 -3.23 -4.85
C ILE A 100 -21.32 -1.97 -4.57
N LYS A 101 -21.97 -0.81 -4.63
CA LYS A 101 -21.39 0.50 -4.28
C LYS A 101 -22.24 1.19 -3.23
N LYS A 102 -21.67 2.10 -2.45
CA LYS A 102 -22.44 2.98 -1.56
C LYS A 102 -23.12 4.09 -2.35
N ASP A 103 -24.26 4.57 -1.86
CA ASP A 103 -24.87 5.82 -2.32
C ASP A 103 -23.98 7.04 -1.98
N LEU A 104 -24.20 8.18 -2.64
CA LEU A 104 -23.33 9.36 -2.54
C LEU A 104 -23.32 9.96 -1.12
N HIS A 105 -24.44 9.85 -0.39
CA HIS A 105 -24.60 10.37 0.97
C HIS A 105 -24.75 9.26 2.02
N PHE A 106 -24.40 8.02 1.64
CA PHE A 106 -24.60 6.86 2.49
C PHE A 106 -23.86 6.98 3.82
N GLU A 107 -22.59 7.42 3.79
CA GLU A 107 -21.76 7.52 5.00
C GLU A 107 -22.22 8.64 5.95
N GLU A 108 -22.88 9.66 5.43
CA GLU A 108 -23.39 10.81 6.21
C GLU A 108 -24.74 10.50 6.88
N THR A 109 -25.53 9.58 6.31
CA THR A 109 -26.95 9.41 6.66
C THR A 109 -27.31 8.03 7.20
N VAL A 110 -26.45 7.03 7.02
CA VAL A 110 -26.74 5.64 7.39
C VAL A 110 -25.81 5.18 8.50
N GLU A 111 -26.39 4.66 9.57
CA GLU A 111 -25.64 3.98 10.62
C GLU A 111 -25.01 2.71 10.05
N GLN A 112 -23.69 2.61 10.13
CA GLN A 112 -22.93 1.49 9.56
C GLN A 112 -22.48 0.48 10.61
N SER A 113 -22.74 0.75 11.89
CA SER A 113 -22.20 -0.04 12.99
C SER A 113 -23.27 -0.36 14.03
N PHE A 114 -23.22 -1.56 14.60
CA PHE A 114 -24.27 -2.09 15.45
C PHE A 114 -23.69 -2.99 16.53
N LEU A 115 -24.31 -2.97 17.71
CA LEU A 115 -24.05 -3.95 18.76
C LEU A 115 -24.98 -5.16 18.58
N ILE A 116 -24.41 -6.35 18.58
CA ILE A 116 -25.14 -7.63 18.49
C ILE A 116 -24.48 -8.56 19.51
N ASP A 117 -25.27 -9.00 20.51
CA ASP A 117 -24.80 -9.88 21.59
C ASP A 117 -23.47 -9.45 22.24
N ASN A 118 -23.35 -8.15 22.56
CA ASN A 118 -22.16 -7.52 23.17
C ASN A 118 -20.92 -7.42 22.25
N HIS A 119 -21.05 -7.77 20.96
CA HIS A 119 -20.01 -7.59 19.96
C HIS A 119 -20.33 -6.40 19.04
N TYR A 120 -19.28 -5.68 18.63
CA TYR A 120 -19.40 -4.53 17.76
C TYR A 120 -19.14 -4.89 16.31
N PHE A 121 -20.19 -4.77 15.49
CA PHE A 121 -20.12 -5.06 14.06
C PHE A 121 -20.13 -3.77 13.24
N PHE A 122 -19.23 -3.67 12.26
CA PHE A 122 -19.17 -2.58 11.29
C PHE A 122 -19.37 -3.08 9.86
N THR A 123 -20.25 -2.41 9.11
CA THR A 123 -20.48 -2.66 7.69
C THR A 123 -19.52 -1.89 6.82
N ARG A 124 -18.76 -2.63 6.00
CA ARG A 124 -17.93 -2.09 4.91
C ARG A 124 -18.46 -2.52 3.56
N VAL A 125 -18.34 -1.67 2.54
CA VAL A 125 -18.71 -2.00 1.15
C VAL A 125 -17.50 -1.82 0.24
N ASP A 126 -17.04 -2.92 -0.35
CA ASP A 126 -16.04 -2.92 -1.43
C ASP A 126 -16.37 -4.01 -2.46
N LYS A 127 -17.16 -3.65 -3.47
CA LYS A 127 -17.78 -4.56 -4.48
C LYS A 127 -18.75 -5.59 -3.89
N SER A 128 -18.56 -6.01 -2.65
CA SER A 128 -19.43 -6.85 -1.81
C SER A 128 -19.74 -6.09 -0.51
N ILE A 129 -20.67 -6.61 0.29
CA ILE A 129 -20.93 -6.10 1.64
C ILE A 129 -20.15 -6.99 2.61
N PHE A 130 -19.41 -6.38 3.53
CA PHE A 130 -18.67 -7.05 4.59
C PHE A 130 -19.22 -6.58 5.92
N LEU A 131 -19.44 -7.51 6.84
CA LEU A 131 -19.76 -7.23 8.23
C LEU A 131 -18.59 -7.72 9.07
N LEU A 132 -17.91 -6.78 9.72
CA LEU A 132 -16.65 -7.01 10.44
C LEU A 132 -16.93 -6.93 11.93
N ASN A 133 -16.57 -7.97 12.69
CA ASN A 133 -16.51 -7.89 14.14
C ASN A 133 -15.22 -7.12 14.49
N ARG A 134 -15.33 -6.05 15.26
CA ARG A 134 -14.19 -5.18 15.63
C ARG A 134 -14.19 -4.98 17.13
N PHE A 135 -13.00 -4.74 17.69
CA PHE A 135 -12.82 -4.49 19.12
C PHE A 135 -13.24 -5.71 19.96
N ASP A 136 -12.90 -6.91 19.51
CA ASP A 136 -13.26 -8.18 20.16
C ASP A 136 -12.53 -8.38 21.51
N GLU A 137 -11.47 -7.61 21.74
CA GLU A 137 -10.78 -7.47 23.01
C GLU A 137 -11.59 -6.69 24.07
N TYR A 138 -12.65 -6.00 23.68
CA TYR A 138 -13.57 -5.27 24.55
C TYR A 138 -14.94 -5.93 24.65
N HIS A 139 -15.56 -5.86 25.82
CA HIS A 139 -16.94 -6.30 26.03
C HIS A 139 -17.89 -5.11 26.07
N PHE A 140 -18.69 -4.94 25.02
CA PHE A 140 -19.68 -3.87 24.97
C PHE A 140 -20.88 -4.21 25.84
N LYS A 141 -21.17 -3.38 26.85
CA LYS A 141 -22.30 -3.57 27.75
C LYS A 141 -23.56 -2.94 27.18
N ASN A 142 -24.70 -3.56 27.46
CA ASN A 142 -26.02 -2.97 27.22
C ASN A 142 -26.46 -2.02 28.34
N GLU A 143 -25.76 -2.05 29.48
CA GLU A 143 -26.00 -1.15 30.60
C GLU A 143 -25.60 0.28 30.23
N LYS A 144 -26.56 1.21 30.36
CA LYS A 144 -26.38 2.62 30.00
C LYS A 144 -25.97 3.43 31.22
N LEU A 145 -24.94 4.25 31.05
CA LEU A 145 -24.50 5.20 32.07
C LEU A 145 -25.07 6.58 31.74
N TRP A 146 -25.90 7.10 32.63
CA TRP A 146 -26.57 8.37 32.45
C TRP A 146 -25.71 9.54 32.95
N CYS A 147 -25.70 10.60 32.14
CA CYS A 147 -24.96 11.84 32.35
C CYS A 147 -25.91 13.06 32.29
N THR A 148 -25.62 14.08 33.10
CA THR A 148 -26.36 15.34 33.24
C THR A 148 -25.37 16.52 33.41
N GLY A 149 -25.87 17.76 33.51
CA GLY A 149 -25.08 18.96 33.73
C GLY A 149 -24.21 19.30 32.53
N LEU A 150 -24.74 19.20 31.30
CA LEU A 150 -23.96 19.43 30.09
C LEU A 150 -23.63 20.93 29.97
N THR A 151 -22.34 21.25 29.94
CA THR A 151 -21.84 22.60 29.67
C THR A 151 -20.77 22.53 28.59
N ASP A 152 -20.87 23.40 27.60
CA ASP A 152 -19.97 23.52 26.46
C ASP A 152 -19.19 24.83 26.50
N ASP A 153 -18.00 24.80 25.93
CA ASP A 153 -17.18 25.96 25.60
C ASP A 153 -16.35 25.63 24.35
N TYR A 154 -15.55 26.58 23.84
CA TYR A 154 -14.73 26.35 22.67
C TYR A 154 -13.78 25.16 22.89
N ASN A 155 -13.88 24.18 22.00
CA ASN A 155 -13.09 22.94 21.98
C ASN A 155 -13.29 21.95 23.15
N ASN A 156 -14.11 22.28 24.15
CA ASN A 156 -14.24 21.48 25.36
C ASN A 156 -15.71 21.25 25.73
N VAL A 157 -15.97 20.17 26.48
CA VAL A 157 -17.31 19.85 26.97
C VAL A 157 -17.24 19.14 28.31
N GLN A 158 -18.19 19.47 29.17
CA GLN A 158 -18.24 18.97 30.52
C GLN A 158 -19.62 18.41 30.84
N PHE A 159 -19.64 17.31 31.59
CA PHE A 159 -20.85 16.64 32.04
C PHE A 159 -20.59 15.94 33.38
N THR A 160 -21.65 15.45 34.02
CA THR A 160 -21.58 14.79 35.33
C THR A 160 -22.30 13.46 35.26
N PHE A 161 -21.71 12.39 35.80
CA PHE A 161 -22.40 11.10 35.90
C PHE A 161 -23.51 11.14 36.95
N GLU A 162 -24.67 10.59 36.61
CA GLU A 162 -25.73 10.38 37.59
C GLU A 162 -25.26 9.40 38.68
N PRO A 163 -25.57 9.67 39.96
CA PRO A 163 -25.02 8.90 41.07
C PRO A 163 -25.21 7.39 40.99
N GLU A 164 -26.37 6.91 40.51
CA GLU A 164 -26.67 5.48 40.40
C GLU A 164 -25.94 4.81 39.23
N SER A 165 -25.63 5.54 38.15
CA SER A 165 -24.92 5.01 36.97
C SER A 165 -23.53 4.48 37.33
N VAL A 166 -22.79 5.20 38.18
CA VAL A 166 -21.38 4.88 38.50
C VAL A 166 -21.19 4.25 39.89
N LYS A 167 -22.28 4.01 40.62
CA LYS A 167 -22.26 3.56 42.03
C LYS A 167 -21.53 2.24 42.25
N HIS A 168 -21.61 1.32 41.29
CA HIS A 168 -20.98 0.01 41.35
C HIS A 168 -19.61 -0.03 40.65
N LEU A 169 -19.29 1.00 39.85
CA LEU A 169 -18.03 1.15 39.12
C LEU A 169 -16.93 1.79 39.98
N VAL A 170 -17.32 2.60 40.99
CA VAL A 170 -16.41 3.29 41.90
C VAL A 170 -16.44 2.62 43.28
N LYS A 171 -15.51 1.70 43.57
CA LYS A 171 -15.32 1.19 44.93
C LYS A 171 -14.52 2.21 45.76
N HIS A 172 -14.96 2.47 46.99
CA HIS A 172 -14.25 3.38 47.91
C HIS A 172 -12.82 2.90 48.18
N GLY A 173 -11.83 3.67 47.74
CA GLY A 173 -10.42 3.54 48.15
C GLY A 173 -9.42 3.14 47.07
N GLU A 174 -9.86 2.73 45.87
CA GLU A 174 -8.95 2.42 44.75
C GLU A 174 -8.90 3.62 43.77
N LYS A 175 -7.69 4.15 43.52
CA LYS A 175 -7.44 5.07 42.39
C LYS A 175 -7.80 4.31 41.11
N THR A 176 -8.98 4.57 40.57
CA THR A 176 -9.43 3.91 39.34
C THR A 176 -9.34 4.93 38.22
N GLU A 177 -8.53 4.66 37.21
CA GLU A 177 -8.48 5.45 35.97
C GLU A 177 -9.75 5.14 35.16
N LEU A 178 -10.66 6.11 35.09
CA LEU A 178 -11.82 6.06 34.20
C LEU A 178 -11.44 6.73 32.88
N GLU A 179 -11.57 6.01 31.77
CA GLU A 179 -11.27 6.53 30.44
C GLU A 179 -12.56 6.73 29.63
N ILE A 180 -12.64 7.83 28.90
CA ILE A 180 -13.74 8.09 27.97
C ILE A 180 -13.30 7.73 26.57
N PHE A 181 -13.98 6.77 25.96
CA PHE A 181 -13.72 6.37 24.58
C PHE A 181 -14.78 6.97 23.65
N ALA A 182 -14.35 7.45 22.50
CA ALA A 182 -15.20 7.85 21.39
C ALA A 182 -15.09 6.82 20.27
N LEU A 183 -16.25 6.35 19.79
CA LEU A 183 -16.33 5.33 18.76
C LEU A 183 -17.02 5.88 17.50
N GLN A 184 -16.35 5.75 16.36
CA GLN A 184 -16.88 6.08 15.04
C GLN A 184 -16.51 4.99 14.04
N ASN A 185 -17.51 4.20 13.61
CA ASN A 185 -17.38 3.21 12.54
C ASN A 185 -16.32 2.11 12.80
N HIS A 186 -15.06 2.36 12.46
CA HIS A 186 -13.94 1.43 12.67
C HIS A 186 -12.83 2.04 13.52
N LYS A 187 -13.06 3.25 14.06
CA LYS A 187 -12.15 4.03 14.87
C LYS A 187 -12.67 4.05 16.30
N LEU A 188 -11.79 3.72 17.23
CA LEU A 188 -11.99 3.88 18.67
C LEU A 188 -10.87 4.80 19.15
N LYS A 189 -11.23 5.94 19.73
CA LYS A 189 -10.28 6.96 20.18
C LYS A 189 -10.48 7.18 21.67
N THR A 190 -9.41 7.16 22.45
CA THR A 190 -9.44 7.63 23.84
C THR A 190 -9.48 9.16 23.82
N LEU A 191 -10.43 9.75 24.54
CA LEU A 191 -10.53 11.19 24.67
C LEU A 191 -9.69 11.66 25.85
N ASP A 192 -9.02 12.81 25.68
CA ASP A 192 -8.39 13.54 26.78
C ASP A 192 -9.49 14.07 27.70
N ALA A 193 -9.67 13.40 28.83
CA ALA A 193 -10.74 13.69 29.77
C ALA A 193 -10.30 13.56 31.23
N ASP A 194 -10.65 14.57 32.02
CA ASP A 194 -10.45 14.60 33.46
C ASP A 194 -11.71 14.16 34.20
N TYR A 195 -11.59 13.16 35.08
CA TYR A 195 -12.67 12.74 35.98
C TYR A 195 -12.41 13.20 37.42
N GLN A 196 -13.38 13.92 37.98
CA GLN A 196 -13.41 14.35 39.38
C GLN A 196 -14.35 13.44 40.19
N PRO A 197 -13.83 12.52 41.04
CA PRO A 197 -14.67 11.51 41.70
C PRO A 197 -15.72 12.06 42.66
N ASP A 198 -15.39 13.11 43.43
CA ASP A 198 -16.27 13.67 44.45
C ASP A 198 -17.52 14.34 43.85
N SER A 199 -17.32 15.07 42.76
CA SER A 199 -18.39 15.73 41.99
C SER A 199 -18.97 14.86 40.88
N LYS A 200 -18.32 13.73 40.57
CA LYS A 200 -18.59 12.84 39.43
C LYS A 200 -18.55 13.54 38.08
N LYS A 201 -17.81 14.66 38.02
CA LYS A 201 -17.71 15.54 36.87
C LYS A 201 -16.65 15.02 35.91
N VAL A 202 -16.95 15.04 34.62
CA VAL A 202 -16.03 14.74 33.53
C VAL A 202 -15.86 15.99 32.69
N THR A 203 -14.62 16.35 32.38
CA THR A 203 -14.29 17.41 31.42
C THR A 203 -13.51 16.79 30.29
N ILE A 204 -14.01 16.90 29.06
CA ILE A 204 -13.25 16.55 27.85
C ILE A 204 -12.54 17.83 27.39
N ASN A 205 -11.21 17.79 27.34
CA ASN A 205 -10.36 18.97 27.25
C ASN A 205 -10.09 19.43 25.80
N ASP A 206 -10.07 18.51 24.84
CA ASP A 206 -9.78 18.81 23.43
C ASP A 206 -10.58 17.93 22.45
N LEU A 207 -11.28 18.58 21.52
CA LEU A 207 -12.04 17.95 20.44
C LEU A 207 -11.52 18.36 19.04
N SER A 208 -10.43 19.13 18.95
CA SER A 208 -9.92 19.72 17.72
C SER A 208 -9.32 18.70 16.76
N SER A 209 -8.73 17.62 17.31
CA SER A 209 -8.09 16.51 16.60
C SER A 209 -9.08 15.44 16.12
N MET A 210 -10.36 15.53 16.48
CA MET A 210 -11.37 14.56 16.07
C MET A 210 -11.74 14.73 14.59
N SER A 211 -11.96 13.62 13.87
CA SER A 211 -12.40 13.71 12.47
C SER A 211 -13.91 13.97 12.35
N THR A 212 -14.31 14.63 11.26
CA THR A 212 -15.72 14.83 10.87
C THR A 212 -16.55 13.53 10.95
N GLY A 213 -17.80 13.65 11.42
CA GLY A 213 -18.79 12.58 11.47
C GLY A 213 -19.41 12.40 12.86
N LEU A 214 -20.11 11.28 13.07
CA LEU A 214 -20.78 10.96 14.34
C LEU A 214 -19.89 10.06 15.22
N TRP A 215 -19.62 10.49 16.45
CA TRP A 215 -18.83 9.78 17.44
C TRP A 215 -19.67 9.48 18.66
N LYS A 216 -19.73 8.22 19.09
CA LYS A 216 -20.51 7.75 20.26
C LYS A 216 -19.59 7.57 21.47
N LEU A 217 -20.00 8.03 22.64
CA LEU A 217 -19.16 8.00 23.84
C LEU A 217 -19.40 6.77 24.71
N TYR A 218 -18.33 6.18 25.21
CA TYR A 218 -18.33 5.04 26.13
C TYR A 218 -17.43 5.33 27.32
N LEU A 219 -17.82 4.84 28.49
CA LEU A 219 -16.90 4.68 29.59
C LEU A 219 -16.18 3.34 29.42
N HIS A 220 -14.86 3.37 29.44
CA HIS A 220 -14.03 2.18 29.50
C HIS A 220 -13.68 1.86 30.96
N PHE A 221 -14.00 0.65 31.40
CA PHE A 221 -13.69 0.14 32.72
C PHE A 221 -13.47 -1.37 32.67
N ASN A 222 -12.29 -1.87 33.09
CA ASN A 222 -11.97 -3.30 33.14
C ASN A 222 -12.26 -4.08 31.83
N ARG A 223 -11.86 -3.52 30.67
CA ARG A 223 -12.14 -4.07 29.32
C ARG A 223 -13.61 -4.09 28.92
N GLU A 224 -14.47 -3.46 29.70
CA GLU A 224 -15.88 -3.30 29.40
C GLU A 224 -16.15 -1.88 28.93
N LEU A 225 -16.95 -1.75 27.86
CA LEU A 225 -17.35 -0.47 27.30
C LEU A 225 -18.82 -0.23 27.57
N TYR A 226 -19.08 0.76 28.43
CA TYR A 226 -20.43 1.14 28.84
C TYR A 226 -20.92 2.35 28.04
N PRO A 227 -22.02 2.25 27.29
CA PRO A 227 -22.56 3.38 26.52
C PRO A 227 -22.98 4.53 27.44
N LEU A 228 -22.51 5.73 27.12
CA LEU A 228 -22.96 6.96 27.79
C LEU A 228 -24.26 7.46 27.18
N CYS A 229 -25.17 7.96 28.00
CA CYS A 229 -26.45 8.54 27.61
C CYS A 229 -26.69 9.86 28.33
N LEU A 230 -27.35 10.82 27.67
CA LEU A 230 -27.71 12.10 28.27
C LEU A 230 -29.16 12.08 28.79
N THR A 231 -29.38 12.57 30.01
CA THR A 231 -30.74 12.79 30.54
C THR A 231 -31.37 14.10 30.10
N GLU A 232 -30.56 15.07 29.71
CA GLU A 232 -31.02 16.39 29.30
C GLU A 232 -31.53 16.40 27.86
N GLN A 233 -32.57 17.22 27.60
CA GLN A 233 -33.19 17.37 26.27
C GLN A 233 -32.75 18.64 25.52
N LYS A 234 -31.68 19.32 25.97
CA LYS A 234 -31.19 20.55 25.33
C LYS A 234 -30.18 20.22 24.23
N ALA A 235 -30.50 20.57 22.99
CA ALA A 235 -29.51 20.53 21.90
C ALA A 235 -28.40 21.55 22.20
N VAL A 236 -27.16 21.09 22.16
CA VAL A 236 -25.98 21.92 22.39
C VAL A 236 -25.17 21.97 21.11
N GLN A 237 -24.73 23.18 20.76
CA GLN A 237 -23.94 23.44 19.58
C GLN A 237 -22.83 24.41 19.94
N PHE A 238 -21.59 24.00 19.70
CA PHE A 238 -20.38 24.75 19.98
C PHE A 238 -19.34 24.47 18.91
N ASP A 239 -18.20 25.15 18.98
CA ASP A 239 -17.19 25.10 17.94
C ASP A 239 -15.84 24.64 18.50
N SER A 240 -15.07 23.96 17.66
CA SER A 240 -13.62 23.83 17.76
C SER A 240 -12.96 24.46 16.53
N TYR A 241 -11.63 24.47 16.46
CA TYR A 241 -10.91 25.08 15.34
C TYR A 241 -11.34 24.53 13.98
N ASN A 242 -11.50 23.21 13.89
CA ASN A 242 -11.79 22.51 12.64
C ASN A 242 -13.30 22.24 12.42
N HIS A 243 -14.08 22.19 13.50
CA HIS A 243 -15.43 21.64 13.45
C HIS A 243 -16.46 22.47 14.19
N GLN A 244 -17.65 22.51 13.63
CA GLN A 244 -18.88 22.75 14.38
C GLN A 244 -19.33 21.42 14.98
N ILE A 245 -19.65 21.43 16.27
CA ILE A 245 -19.97 20.24 17.05
C ILE A 245 -21.42 20.34 17.52
N GLU A 246 -22.24 19.36 17.14
CA GLU A 246 -23.63 19.23 17.55
C GLU A 246 -23.79 18.03 18.49
N ILE A 247 -24.41 18.26 19.65
CA ILE A 247 -24.90 17.23 20.56
C ILE A 247 -26.42 17.28 20.48
N ALA A 248 -27.01 16.27 19.83
CA ALA A 248 -28.45 16.15 19.66
C ALA A 248 -29.03 15.21 20.73
N PRO A 249 -29.88 15.70 21.64
CA PRO A 249 -30.55 14.83 22.59
C PRO A 249 -31.79 14.24 21.94
N LYS A 250 -31.86 12.92 21.92
CA LYS A 250 -33.12 12.21 21.79
C LYS A 250 -33.27 11.29 22.98
N HIS A 251 -34.50 11.14 23.44
CA HIS A 251 -34.82 10.31 24.61
C HIS A 251 -34.29 8.89 24.40
N ASN A 252 -33.47 8.40 25.34
CA ASN A 252 -32.78 7.10 25.29
C ASN A 252 -31.68 6.93 24.23
N GLU A 253 -31.22 8.00 23.57
CA GLU A 253 -30.12 7.91 22.60
C GLU A 253 -28.73 8.00 23.25
N HIS A 254 -27.76 7.43 22.53
CA HIS A 254 -26.34 7.42 22.88
C HIS A 254 -25.78 8.84 22.88
N PHE A 255 -25.08 9.24 23.95
CA PHE A 255 -24.33 10.49 23.97
C PHE A 255 -23.31 10.50 22.83
N SER A 256 -23.53 11.37 21.84
CA SER A 256 -22.74 11.43 20.62
C SER A 256 -22.36 12.85 20.24
N PHE A 257 -21.16 13.03 19.69
CA PHE A 257 -20.73 14.25 19.01
C PHE A 257 -20.92 14.10 17.51
N ARG A 258 -21.61 15.05 16.88
CA ARG A 258 -21.59 15.20 15.43
C ARG A 258 -20.67 16.36 15.06
N LEU A 259 -19.51 16.03 14.48
CA LEU A 259 -18.52 17.01 14.03
C LEU A 259 -18.70 17.27 12.54
N GLN A 260 -18.83 18.53 12.15
CA GLN A 260 -18.91 18.98 10.75
C GLN A 260 -17.88 20.07 10.48
N PRO A 261 -17.22 20.12 9.30
CA PRO A 261 -16.34 21.23 8.98
C PRO A 261 -17.09 22.55 9.01
N HIS A 262 -16.41 23.63 9.41
CA HIS A 262 -16.94 24.97 9.20
C HIS A 262 -17.01 25.24 7.69
N TYR A 263 -18.16 25.66 7.18
CA TYR A 263 -18.33 25.94 5.75
C TYR A 263 -18.39 27.43 5.47
N TYR A 264 -17.55 27.89 4.54
CA TYR A 264 -17.64 29.25 3.99
C TYR A 264 -18.35 29.24 2.64
N SER A 265 -19.52 29.87 2.58
CA SER A 265 -20.31 30.00 1.36
C SER A 265 -19.96 31.29 0.62
N SER A 266 -19.16 31.17 -0.43
CA SER A 266 -18.88 32.28 -1.36
C SER A 266 -19.82 32.26 -2.55
N GLU A 267 -20.26 33.43 -3.01
CA GLU A 267 -21.01 33.52 -4.27
C GLU A 267 -20.13 33.25 -5.49
N VAL A 268 -18.95 33.87 -5.51
CA VAL A 268 -17.97 33.79 -6.59
C VAL A 268 -16.58 33.87 -6.00
N ILE A 269 -15.67 33.00 -6.46
CA ILE A 269 -14.24 33.18 -6.31
C ILE A 269 -13.67 33.48 -7.70
N SER A 270 -13.18 34.70 -7.89
CA SER A 270 -12.53 35.13 -9.11
C SER A 270 -11.02 35.09 -8.94
N ILE A 271 -10.33 34.40 -9.84
CA ILE A 271 -8.87 34.25 -9.81
C ILE A 271 -8.28 34.99 -11.01
N ALA A 272 -7.38 35.92 -10.74
CA ALA A 272 -6.72 36.75 -11.73
C ALA A 272 -5.20 36.56 -11.71
N ARG A 273 -4.58 36.70 -12.88
CA ARG A 273 -3.12 36.69 -13.06
C ARG A 273 -2.72 38.06 -13.59
N GLU A 274 -2.35 38.95 -12.69
CA GLU A 274 -2.06 40.36 -13.03
C GLU A 274 -0.57 40.58 -13.31
N ASN A 275 0.31 39.82 -12.67
CA ASN A 275 1.77 39.83 -12.87
C ASN A 275 2.33 38.40 -12.87
N GLN A 276 3.66 38.24 -12.88
CA GLN A 276 4.35 36.95 -12.84
C GLN A 276 4.65 36.43 -11.43
N GLU A 277 4.46 37.23 -10.38
CA GLU A 277 4.87 36.86 -9.02
C GLU A 277 3.71 36.26 -8.21
N HIS A 278 2.49 36.80 -8.37
CA HIS A 278 1.34 36.40 -7.56
C HIS A 278 0.08 36.14 -8.39
N VAL A 279 -0.78 35.28 -7.84
CA VAL A 279 -2.17 35.12 -8.26
C VAL A 279 -3.06 35.89 -7.28
N THR A 280 -3.95 36.73 -7.81
CA THR A 280 -4.90 37.49 -7.01
C THR A 280 -6.21 36.69 -6.90
N MET A 281 -6.67 36.47 -5.67
CA MET A 281 -7.93 35.79 -5.38
C MET A 281 -8.94 36.78 -4.80
N HIS A 282 -10.08 36.93 -5.47
CA HIS A 282 -11.21 37.72 -4.99
C HIS A 282 -12.35 36.81 -4.57
N ILE A 283 -12.72 36.85 -3.28
CA ILE A 283 -13.77 36.00 -2.70
C ILE A 283 -14.98 36.87 -2.39
N ARG A 284 -16.04 36.76 -3.21
CA ARG A 284 -17.28 37.53 -3.03
C ARG A 284 -18.24 36.81 -2.08
N THR A 285 -18.83 37.55 -1.15
CA THR A 285 -19.80 37.03 -0.16
C THR A 285 -21.02 37.94 -0.03
N ASN A 286 -22.18 37.36 0.34
CA ASN A 286 -23.44 38.08 0.60
C ASN A 286 -23.58 38.56 2.04
N THR A 287 -22.89 37.91 2.97
CA THR A 287 -22.77 38.38 4.34
C THR A 287 -21.63 39.38 4.36
N ALA A 288 -21.93 40.65 4.67
CA ALA A 288 -20.88 41.62 4.93
C ALA A 288 -19.96 41.00 6.00
N ALA A 289 -18.70 40.74 5.67
CA ALA A 289 -17.68 40.30 6.62
C ALA A 289 -17.31 41.44 7.60
N GLN A 290 -18.27 42.28 7.99
CA GLN A 290 -18.02 43.44 8.84
C GLN A 290 -17.66 42.95 10.24
N GLY A 291 -16.36 42.94 10.55
CA GLY A 291 -15.84 42.80 11.92
C GLY A 291 -14.74 41.76 12.13
N SER A 292 -14.64 40.72 11.28
CA SER A 292 -13.63 39.66 11.47
C SER A 292 -12.50 39.76 10.45
N ASN A 293 -11.25 39.64 10.93
CA ASN A 293 -10.08 39.45 10.06
C ASN A 293 -10.01 37.99 9.60
N TYR A 294 -9.66 37.81 8.34
CA TYR A 294 -9.50 36.48 7.74
C TYR A 294 -8.13 36.33 7.12
N SER A 295 -7.59 35.12 7.22
CA SER A 295 -6.42 34.69 6.49
C SER A 295 -6.78 33.57 5.52
N LEU A 296 -6.12 33.54 4.37
CA LEU A 296 -6.18 32.47 3.40
C LEU A 296 -5.09 31.45 3.73
N ILE A 297 -5.53 30.23 3.98
CA ILE A 297 -4.65 29.08 4.18
C ILE A 297 -4.46 28.37 2.84
N LEU A 298 -3.22 28.12 2.46
CA LEU A 298 -2.81 27.24 1.37
C LEU A 298 -2.18 25.99 1.97
N GLU A 299 -2.90 24.86 1.88
CA GLU A 299 -2.47 23.57 2.42
C GLU A 299 -1.99 22.68 1.28
N ASP A 300 -0.79 22.11 1.42
CA ASP A 300 -0.30 21.07 0.54
C ASP A 300 -1.06 19.75 0.81
N THR A 301 -1.50 19.05 -0.24
CA THR A 301 -2.31 17.83 -0.07
C THR A 301 -1.52 16.56 0.27
N LYS A 302 -0.20 16.69 0.36
CA LYS A 302 0.73 15.57 0.55
C LYS A 302 1.74 15.86 1.66
N HIS A 303 2.20 17.09 1.70
CA HIS A 303 3.14 17.57 2.70
C HIS A 303 2.37 18.30 3.78
N ASP A 304 2.83 18.23 5.02
CA ASP A 304 2.28 19.00 6.13
C ASP A 304 2.80 20.45 6.09
N GLU A 305 2.72 21.05 4.90
CA GLU A 305 3.15 22.41 4.62
C GLU A 305 1.91 23.28 4.44
N GLU A 306 1.81 24.31 5.29
CA GLU A 306 0.76 25.30 5.26
C GLU A 306 1.36 26.70 5.10
N HIS A 307 0.83 27.49 4.16
CA HIS A 307 1.14 28.91 4.06
C HIS A 307 -0.11 29.72 4.37
N VAL A 308 0.06 30.76 5.19
CA VAL A 308 -1.01 31.65 5.63
C VAL A 308 -0.80 33.03 5.01
N TYR A 309 -1.83 33.57 4.38
CA TYR A 309 -1.81 34.90 3.75
C TYR A 309 -2.94 35.77 4.28
N ASN A 310 -2.61 36.94 4.80
CA ASN A 310 -3.62 37.91 5.24
C ASN A 310 -4.54 38.31 4.08
N LEU A 311 -5.84 38.42 4.35
CA LEU A 311 -6.82 38.90 3.37
C LEU A 311 -7.21 40.35 3.65
N GLU A 312 -7.24 41.13 2.58
CA GLU A 312 -7.74 42.49 2.62
C GLU A 312 -9.26 42.51 2.48
N GLN A 313 -9.91 43.29 3.35
CA GLN A 313 -11.33 43.52 3.24
C GLN A 313 -11.64 44.51 2.11
N THR A 314 -12.60 44.15 1.26
CA THR A 314 -13.09 44.99 0.15
C THR A 314 -14.57 45.27 0.33
N ALA A 315 -15.12 46.23 -0.42
CA ALA A 315 -16.54 46.59 -0.38
C ALA A 315 -17.50 45.42 -0.68
N TYR A 316 -17.02 44.34 -1.31
CA TYR A 316 -17.83 43.21 -1.76
C TYR A 316 -17.30 41.84 -1.31
N GLY A 317 -16.32 41.79 -0.39
CA GLY A 317 -15.74 40.53 0.08
C GLY A 317 -14.26 40.64 0.46
N LEU A 318 -13.48 39.59 0.19
CA LEU A 318 -12.07 39.49 0.58
C LEU A 318 -11.15 39.43 -0.65
N ARG A 319 -9.94 39.98 -0.52
CA ARG A 319 -8.88 39.91 -1.54
C ARG A 319 -7.59 39.36 -0.95
N GLY A 320 -6.98 38.39 -1.62
CA GLY A 320 -5.70 37.80 -1.22
C GLY A 320 -4.73 37.65 -2.38
N TYR A 321 -3.44 37.58 -2.04
CA TYR A 321 -2.35 37.42 -2.98
C TYR A 321 -1.57 36.16 -2.65
N VAL A 322 -1.49 35.23 -3.61
CA VAL A 322 -0.79 33.95 -3.43
C VAL A 322 0.44 33.93 -4.34
N PRO A 323 1.66 33.88 -3.79
CA PRO A 323 2.89 33.68 -4.56
C PRO A 323 2.83 32.43 -5.43
N VAL A 324 3.34 32.53 -6.66
CA VAL A 324 3.25 31.44 -7.65
C VAL A 324 4.21 30.31 -7.33
N ASP A 325 5.38 30.62 -6.79
CA ASP A 325 6.33 29.66 -6.24
C ASP A 325 5.70 28.77 -5.16
N HIS A 326 4.91 29.34 -4.25
CA HIS A 326 4.18 28.57 -3.26
C HIS A 326 3.07 27.70 -3.86
N LEU A 327 2.54 28.03 -5.06
CA LEU A 327 1.61 27.15 -5.77
C LEU A 327 2.30 25.91 -6.34
N TRP A 328 3.56 26.03 -6.76
CA TRP A 328 4.31 24.93 -7.37
C TRP A 328 5.34 24.24 -6.49
N SER A 329 5.51 24.69 -5.25
CA SER A 329 6.28 23.98 -4.24
C SER A 329 5.89 22.50 -4.18
N ASN A 330 6.89 21.63 -4.14
CA ASN A 330 6.76 20.16 -4.06
C ASN A 330 5.94 19.50 -5.20
N PHE A 331 5.60 20.25 -6.27
CA PHE A 331 4.77 19.81 -7.41
C PHE A 331 3.50 19.01 -7.04
N SER A 332 2.90 19.34 -5.89
CA SER A 332 1.73 18.65 -5.34
C SER A 332 0.41 19.33 -5.75
N ASN A 333 -0.73 18.76 -5.37
CA ASN A 333 -1.97 19.54 -5.43
C ASN A 333 -2.09 20.36 -4.15
N LYS A 334 -2.72 21.53 -4.23
CA LYS A 334 -3.00 22.36 -3.06
C LYS A 334 -4.50 22.43 -2.74
N ARG A 335 -4.84 22.74 -1.50
CA ARG A 335 -6.17 23.08 -1.00
C ARG A 335 -6.14 24.46 -0.37
N PHE A 336 -7.29 25.12 -0.37
CA PHE A 336 -7.42 26.44 0.21
C PHE A 336 -8.50 26.45 1.28
N PHE A 337 -8.25 27.16 2.37
CA PHE A 337 -9.17 27.37 3.48
C PHE A 337 -9.16 28.84 3.90
N LEU A 338 -10.13 29.24 4.71
CA LEU A 338 -10.12 30.54 5.39
C LEU A 338 -9.96 30.30 6.88
N ALA A 339 -9.05 30.99 7.54
CA ALA A 339 -9.00 31.06 8.99
C ALA A 339 -9.56 32.39 9.45
N GLU A 340 -10.48 32.35 10.41
CA GLU A 340 -10.94 33.54 11.13
C GLU A 340 -9.99 33.84 12.31
N GLU A 341 -9.57 35.10 12.42
CA GLU A 341 -8.62 35.56 13.44
C GLU A 341 -9.37 36.24 14.59
N ASN A 342 -9.69 35.47 15.64
CA ASN A 342 -10.29 35.94 16.89
C ASN A 342 -9.87 35.01 18.05
N ASP A 343 -10.41 35.23 19.26
CA ASP A 343 -10.09 34.43 20.46
C ASP A 343 -10.59 32.97 20.39
N GLN A 344 -11.49 32.66 19.46
CA GLN A 344 -12.07 31.33 19.21
C GLN A 344 -11.97 31.00 17.71
N PRO A 345 -10.74 30.83 17.19
CA PRO A 345 -10.48 30.84 15.76
C PRO A 345 -11.16 29.67 15.05
N LYS A 346 -11.51 29.86 13.78
CA LYS A 346 -12.21 28.82 12.98
C LYS A 346 -11.57 28.67 11.61
N LYS A 347 -11.29 27.42 11.22
CA LYS A 347 -10.83 27.04 9.88
C LYS A 347 -12.03 26.63 9.02
N PHE A 348 -12.35 27.44 8.03
CA PHE A 348 -13.46 27.23 7.11
C PHE A 348 -13.03 26.60 5.79
N GLN A 349 -13.78 25.58 5.37
CA GLN A 349 -13.73 25.00 4.04
C GLN A 349 -14.67 25.74 3.09
N PHE A 350 -14.17 26.11 1.89
CA PHE A 350 -15.03 26.65 0.83
C PHE A 350 -16.08 25.63 0.37
N LEU A 351 -17.32 26.09 0.18
CA LEU A 351 -18.42 25.28 -0.36
C LEU A 351 -18.74 25.66 -1.81
N LEU A 352 -17.98 25.13 -2.77
CA LEU A 352 -18.04 25.52 -4.17
C LEU A 352 -18.80 24.55 -5.08
N LYS A 353 -19.59 25.12 -5.98
CA LYS A 353 -19.97 24.51 -7.26
C LYS A 353 -19.01 25.02 -8.34
N LYS A 354 -18.90 24.27 -9.44
CA LYS A 354 -18.04 24.69 -10.58
C LYS A 354 -18.39 26.08 -11.12
N SER A 355 -19.66 26.48 -11.07
CA SER A 355 -20.13 27.79 -11.50
C SER A 355 -19.67 28.94 -10.59
N ASN A 356 -19.20 28.66 -9.38
CA ASN A 356 -18.69 29.69 -8.46
C ASN A 356 -17.26 30.13 -8.79
N LEU A 357 -16.54 29.44 -9.68
CA LEU A 357 -15.17 29.78 -10.06
C LEU A 357 -15.12 30.53 -11.39
N THR A 358 -14.49 31.71 -11.40
CA THR A 358 -14.32 32.55 -12.59
C THR A 358 -12.92 33.18 -12.66
N GLY A 359 -12.63 33.90 -13.75
CA GLY A 359 -11.41 34.69 -13.91
C GLY A 359 -10.39 34.09 -14.88
N SER A 360 -9.52 34.95 -15.41
CA SER A 360 -8.47 34.58 -16.38
C SER A 360 -7.36 33.72 -15.74
N GLY A 361 -7.14 33.85 -14.44
CA GLY A 361 -6.14 33.10 -13.68
C GLY A 361 -6.57 31.68 -13.29
N LEU A 362 -7.78 31.23 -13.67
CA LEU A 362 -8.20 29.85 -13.40
C LEU A 362 -7.31 28.80 -14.07
N SER A 363 -6.69 29.16 -15.20
CA SER A 363 -5.70 28.31 -15.84
C SER A 363 -4.72 29.15 -16.66
N PHE A 364 -3.43 28.95 -16.42
CA PHE A 364 -2.34 29.67 -17.09
C PHE A 364 -1.10 28.76 -17.22
N THR A 365 -0.13 29.15 -18.03
CA THR A 365 1.10 28.39 -18.25
C THR A 365 2.26 29.11 -17.59
N GLU A 366 3.13 28.38 -16.89
CA GLU A 366 4.39 28.89 -16.35
C GLU A 366 5.56 28.08 -16.89
N VAL A 367 6.72 28.75 -17.03
CA VAL A 367 7.98 28.07 -17.37
C VAL A 367 8.73 27.81 -16.07
N ILE A 368 8.88 26.54 -15.72
CA ILE A 368 9.60 26.09 -14.52
C ILE A 368 10.61 25.06 -14.97
N GLU A 369 11.88 25.23 -14.59
CA GLU A 369 12.96 24.30 -14.91
C GLU A 369 12.98 23.94 -16.42
N SER A 370 13.01 24.97 -17.26
CA SER A 370 12.99 24.84 -18.74
C SER A 370 11.77 24.10 -19.30
N GLN A 371 10.66 23.97 -18.55
CA GLN A 371 9.43 23.29 -18.98
C GLN A 371 8.20 24.20 -18.90
N LYS A 372 7.40 24.25 -19.98
CA LYS A 372 6.07 24.87 -19.99
C LYS A 372 5.05 23.98 -19.26
N MET A 373 4.65 24.36 -18.05
CA MET A 373 3.69 23.64 -17.21
C MET A 373 2.34 24.36 -17.15
N LEU A 374 1.24 23.61 -17.14
CA LEU A 374 -0.13 24.17 -17.04
C LEU A 374 -0.61 24.17 -15.58
N PHE A 375 -1.01 25.35 -15.09
CA PHE A 375 -1.51 25.60 -13.75
C PHE A 375 -3.03 25.67 -13.81
N GLN A 376 -3.74 25.12 -12.82
CA GLN A 376 -5.21 25.08 -12.84
C GLN A 376 -5.84 25.06 -11.44
N PHE A 377 -6.74 26.03 -11.20
CA PHE A 377 -7.67 26.02 -10.07
C PHE A 377 -8.97 25.29 -10.42
N TYR A 378 -9.54 24.57 -9.45
CA TYR A 378 -10.76 23.79 -9.65
C TYR A 378 -11.55 23.56 -8.37
N ALA A 379 -12.86 23.36 -8.51
CA ALA A 379 -13.71 22.88 -7.41
C ALA A 379 -13.55 21.37 -7.26
N ARG A 380 -13.17 20.92 -6.07
CA ARG A 380 -12.94 19.51 -5.73
C ARG A 380 -14.26 18.77 -5.52
N LYS A 381 -14.18 17.44 -5.31
CA LYS A 381 -15.38 16.59 -5.14
C LYS A 381 -16.11 16.85 -3.83
N ASP A 382 -15.34 17.12 -2.78
CA ASP A 382 -15.76 17.61 -1.45
C ASP A 382 -16.14 19.09 -1.47
N ARG A 383 -16.25 19.71 -2.67
CA ARG A 383 -16.62 21.11 -2.90
C ARG A 383 -15.61 22.16 -2.42
N SER A 384 -14.49 21.76 -1.83
CA SER A 384 -13.39 22.68 -1.51
C SER A 384 -12.69 23.24 -2.77
N LEU A 385 -11.96 24.35 -2.61
CA LEU A 385 -11.10 24.90 -3.65
C LEU A 385 -9.79 24.11 -3.72
N GLY A 386 -9.38 23.73 -4.93
CA GLY A 386 -8.12 23.04 -5.17
C GLY A 386 -7.32 23.66 -6.30
N PHE A 387 -6.02 23.36 -6.30
CA PHE A 387 -5.08 23.74 -7.34
C PHE A 387 -4.27 22.52 -7.82
N LYS A 388 -3.93 22.48 -9.10
CA LYS A 388 -3.20 21.37 -9.73
C LYS A 388 -2.27 21.86 -10.85
N ILE A 389 -1.12 21.20 -10.96
CA ILE A 389 -0.11 21.41 -12.00
C ILE A 389 -0.10 20.23 -12.97
N PHE A 390 0.08 20.52 -14.25
CA PHE A 390 0.24 19.52 -15.31
C PHE A 390 1.57 19.74 -16.02
N ARG A 391 2.50 18.79 -15.87
CA ARG A 391 3.77 18.74 -16.61
C ARG A 391 3.52 18.38 -18.09
N PRO A 392 4.38 18.84 -19.02
CA PRO A 392 4.26 18.47 -20.43
C PRO A 392 4.42 16.95 -20.62
N VAL A 393 3.80 16.40 -21.66
CA VAL A 393 3.95 14.99 -22.03
C VAL A 393 5.10 14.88 -23.03
N LEU A 394 5.99 13.90 -22.85
CA LEU A 394 7.05 13.55 -23.80
C LEU A 394 6.69 12.23 -24.52
N PRO A 395 6.11 12.28 -25.73
CA PRO A 395 5.86 11.07 -26.51
C PRO A 395 7.19 10.43 -26.90
N LYS A 396 7.36 9.13 -26.66
CA LYS A 396 8.56 8.38 -27.05
C LYS A 396 8.24 6.89 -27.16
N LYS A 397 8.85 6.20 -28.11
CA LYS A 397 8.71 4.75 -28.30
C LYS A 397 9.80 4.19 -29.21
N VAL A 398 10.13 2.93 -28.99
CA VAL A 398 10.80 2.05 -29.95
C VAL A 398 9.69 1.37 -30.76
N THR A 399 9.77 1.46 -32.08
CA THR A 399 8.79 0.91 -33.02
C THR A 399 9.21 -0.47 -33.53
N ASP A 400 10.51 -0.71 -33.67
CA ASP A 400 11.03 -1.97 -34.20
C ASP A 400 12.36 -2.38 -33.56
N ILE A 401 12.61 -3.69 -33.55
CA ILE A 401 13.85 -4.31 -33.07
C ILE A 401 14.20 -5.41 -34.06
N ASP A 402 15.37 -5.30 -34.69
CA ASP A 402 15.96 -6.36 -35.51
C ASP A 402 17.38 -6.65 -35.00
N LYS A 403 17.62 -7.87 -34.51
CA LYS A 403 18.88 -8.28 -33.86
C LYS A 403 19.31 -7.30 -32.76
N LEU A 404 20.36 -6.51 -32.97
CA LEU A 404 20.82 -5.48 -32.03
C LEU A 404 20.61 -4.06 -32.59
N THR A 405 19.67 -3.88 -33.50
CA THR A 405 19.30 -2.57 -34.04
C THR A 405 17.93 -2.17 -33.51
N ILE A 406 17.83 -0.93 -33.02
CA ILE A 406 16.57 -0.36 -32.52
C ILE A 406 16.15 0.82 -33.38
N THR A 407 14.87 0.84 -33.78
CA THR A 407 14.26 1.96 -34.49
C THR A 407 13.12 2.54 -33.65
N GLY A 408 13.04 3.86 -33.57
CA GLY A 408 12.05 4.53 -32.73
C GLY A 408 11.89 6.01 -33.01
N CYS A 409 11.10 6.70 -32.18
CA CYS A 409 10.90 8.14 -32.32
C CYS A 409 10.67 8.83 -30.96
N ILE A 410 11.00 10.12 -30.93
CA ILE A 410 10.73 11.04 -29.83
C ILE A 410 9.88 12.19 -30.38
N GLY A 411 8.83 12.55 -29.65
CA GLY A 411 7.91 13.61 -30.04
C GLY A 411 8.54 15.01 -29.99
N SER A 412 7.74 16.02 -30.31
CA SER A 412 8.18 17.41 -30.27
C SER A 412 8.62 17.85 -28.87
N LEU A 413 9.62 18.72 -28.82
CA LEU A 413 10.13 19.36 -27.60
C LEU A 413 9.59 20.80 -27.43
N ASP A 414 8.53 21.24 -28.12
CA ASP A 414 8.02 22.63 -28.04
C ASP A 414 7.70 23.15 -26.62
N ALA A 415 7.48 22.22 -25.69
CA ALA A 415 7.23 22.50 -24.27
C ALA A 415 8.49 22.53 -23.40
N PHE A 416 9.66 22.25 -23.96
CA PHE A 416 10.96 22.24 -23.32
C PHE A 416 11.82 23.36 -23.95
N ILE A 417 12.24 24.34 -23.15
CA ILE A 417 12.93 25.56 -23.62
C ILE A 417 14.41 25.27 -23.81
N ASP A 418 14.97 25.61 -24.97
CA ASP A 418 16.40 25.45 -25.30
C ASP A 418 16.95 24.04 -25.00
N CYS A 419 16.14 23.00 -25.20
CA CYS A 419 16.46 21.62 -24.86
C CYS A 419 16.79 20.73 -26.07
N LYS A 420 17.61 19.70 -25.83
CA LYS A 420 17.91 18.62 -26.78
C LYS A 420 17.55 17.26 -26.19
N ALA A 421 17.25 16.28 -27.05
CA ALA A 421 16.97 14.92 -26.65
C ALA A 421 18.16 13.99 -26.90
N TYR A 422 18.38 13.08 -25.96
CA TYR A 422 19.39 12.03 -26.01
C TYR A 422 18.73 10.68 -25.72
N LEU A 423 19.23 9.64 -26.36
CA LEU A 423 19.03 8.27 -25.91
C LEU A 423 20.20 7.91 -24.99
N THR A 424 19.89 7.64 -23.72
CA THR A 424 20.87 7.39 -22.67
C THR A 424 20.82 5.90 -22.29
N PHE A 425 21.94 5.22 -22.48
CA PHE A 425 22.19 3.85 -22.01
C PHE A 425 22.93 3.96 -20.70
N GLU A 426 22.34 3.46 -19.61
CA GLU A 426 22.90 3.57 -18.26
C GLU A 426 23.12 2.19 -17.67
N GLU A 427 24.33 1.90 -17.23
CA GLU A 427 24.61 0.66 -16.50
C GLU A 427 24.06 0.75 -15.08
N ARG A 428 23.29 -0.26 -14.68
CA ARG A 428 22.44 -0.17 -13.49
C ARG A 428 23.21 -0.05 -12.16
N ASN A 429 24.41 -0.60 -12.07
CA ASN A 429 25.19 -0.65 -10.85
C ASN A 429 26.18 0.52 -10.76
N SER A 430 26.95 0.81 -11.83
CA SER A 430 27.91 1.91 -11.85
C SER A 430 27.28 3.27 -12.16
N LEU A 431 26.07 3.29 -12.74
CA LEU A 431 25.39 4.48 -13.24
C LEU A 431 26.17 5.21 -14.35
N GLU A 432 27.21 4.58 -14.90
CA GLU A 432 27.90 5.11 -16.07
C GLU A 432 26.98 5.10 -17.28
N THR A 433 27.15 6.09 -18.17
CA THR A 433 26.23 6.30 -19.28
C THR A 433 26.92 6.46 -20.63
N ILE A 434 26.23 6.01 -21.68
CA ILE A 434 26.49 6.36 -23.07
C ILE A 434 25.29 7.16 -23.56
N GLN A 435 25.54 8.38 -24.04
CA GLN A 435 24.49 9.28 -24.56
C GLN A 435 24.62 9.43 -26.08
N ILE A 436 23.50 9.22 -26.79
CA ILE A 436 23.42 9.37 -28.24
C ILE A 436 22.41 10.48 -28.56
N PRO A 437 22.81 11.57 -29.24
CA PRO A 437 21.88 12.63 -29.60
C PRO A 437 20.84 12.11 -30.59
N VAL A 438 19.58 12.50 -30.40
CA VAL A 438 18.46 12.07 -31.23
C VAL A 438 17.60 13.27 -31.60
N GLN A 439 17.19 13.34 -32.87
CA GLN A 439 16.40 14.46 -33.38
C GLN A 439 14.93 14.32 -32.95
N SER A 440 14.39 15.37 -32.32
CA SER A 440 12.99 15.41 -31.94
C SER A 440 12.07 15.54 -33.16
N GLY A 441 10.92 14.88 -33.12
CA GLY A 441 9.96 14.85 -34.23
C GLY A 441 10.38 13.98 -35.43
N ALA A 442 11.54 13.32 -35.36
CA ALA A 442 12.06 12.41 -36.39
C ALA A 442 12.19 10.97 -35.87
N GLU A 443 12.33 10.04 -36.81
CA GLU A 443 12.70 8.65 -36.51
C GLU A 443 14.22 8.55 -36.28
N PHE A 444 14.63 7.72 -35.33
CA PHE A 444 16.01 7.33 -35.11
C PHE A 444 16.18 5.83 -35.37
N THR A 445 17.36 5.44 -35.84
CA THR A 445 17.81 4.04 -35.91
C THR A 445 19.21 3.96 -35.33
N ILE A 446 19.43 3.03 -34.40
CA ILE A 446 20.71 2.88 -33.67
C ILE A 446 21.11 1.41 -33.70
N GLU A 447 22.30 1.15 -34.23
CA GLU A 447 22.95 -0.15 -34.21
C GLU A 447 23.73 -0.29 -32.90
N LEU A 448 23.16 -1.04 -31.96
CA LEU A 448 23.71 -1.16 -30.61
C LEU A 448 25.04 -1.93 -30.56
N GLU A 449 25.36 -2.67 -31.62
CA GLU A 449 26.59 -3.46 -31.73
C GLU A 449 27.86 -2.63 -31.87
N HIS A 450 27.75 -1.36 -32.24
CA HIS A 450 28.88 -0.44 -32.36
C HIS A 450 29.11 0.40 -31.10
N LEU A 451 28.29 0.18 -30.06
CA LEU A 451 28.42 0.88 -28.79
C LEU A 451 29.41 0.12 -27.88
N PRO A 452 30.24 0.83 -27.10
CA PRO A 452 31.24 0.24 -26.20
C PRO A 452 30.58 -0.34 -24.93
N PHE A 453 29.66 -1.30 -25.12
CA PHE A 453 28.96 -1.93 -24.01
C PHE A 453 29.83 -2.89 -23.20
N VAL A 454 30.94 -3.38 -23.75
CA VAL A 454 31.87 -4.21 -22.97
C VAL A 454 32.55 -3.36 -21.91
N GLU A 455 32.99 -2.16 -22.30
CA GLU A 455 33.65 -1.17 -21.45
C GLU A 455 32.70 -0.54 -20.44
N LEU A 456 31.40 -0.42 -20.77
CA LEU A 456 30.38 0.14 -19.90
C LEU A 456 30.03 -0.77 -18.70
N LYS A 457 30.29 -2.09 -18.79
CA LYS A 457 29.87 -3.06 -17.76
C LYS A 457 30.71 -2.94 -16.49
N SER A 458 30.05 -2.89 -15.34
CA SER A 458 30.71 -2.97 -14.03
C SER A 458 30.76 -4.37 -13.42
N LYS A 459 29.89 -5.28 -13.90
CA LYS A 459 29.79 -6.68 -13.47
C LYS A 459 29.68 -7.63 -14.66
N ASP A 460 30.08 -8.88 -14.45
CA ASP A 460 30.00 -9.95 -15.46
C ASP A 460 28.57 -10.13 -15.99
N LYS A 461 27.60 -10.15 -15.07
CA LYS A 461 26.17 -10.17 -15.32
C LYS A 461 25.55 -8.85 -14.86
N THR A 462 24.95 -8.11 -15.79
CA THR A 462 24.39 -6.79 -15.50
C THR A 462 23.24 -6.40 -16.44
N ILE A 463 22.65 -5.24 -16.17
CA ILE A 463 21.57 -4.64 -16.96
C ILE A 463 21.97 -3.22 -17.34
N ILE A 464 21.78 -2.88 -18.61
CA ILE A 464 21.89 -1.53 -19.14
C ILE A 464 20.46 -1.04 -19.40
N ASP A 465 20.02 -0.05 -18.62
CA ASP A 465 18.72 0.59 -18.76
C ASP A 465 18.73 1.62 -19.89
N LEU A 466 17.59 1.75 -20.59
CA LEU A 466 17.45 2.67 -21.71
C LEU A 466 16.47 3.82 -21.39
N PHE A 467 16.96 5.04 -21.49
CA PHE A 467 16.21 6.27 -21.21
C PHE A 467 16.19 7.21 -22.40
N VAL A 468 15.14 8.02 -22.48
CA VAL A 468 15.19 9.29 -23.20
C VAL A 468 15.45 10.38 -22.18
N GLU A 469 16.50 11.16 -22.43
CA GLU A 469 16.94 12.24 -21.57
C GLU A 469 16.83 13.58 -22.32
N ILE A 470 16.23 14.57 -21.67
CA ILE A 470 16.08 15.93 -22.18
C ILE A 470 17.03 16.82 -21.39
N ILE A 471 17.96 17.43 -22.08
CA ILE A 471 19.05 18.24 -21.50
C ILE A 471 18.92 19.66 -22.02
N ASP A 472 19.01 20.64 -21.12
CA ASP A 472 18.99 22.07 -21.49
C ASP A 472 20.35 22.56 -22.01
N LYS A 473 20.42 23.84 -22.38
CA LYS A 473 21.66 24.47 -22.86
C LYS A 473 22.77 24.57 -21.80
N GLU A 474 22.43 24.45 -20.53
CA GLU A 474 23.35 24.50 -19.38
C GLU A 474 23.81 23.09 -18.96
N ASN A 475 23.42 22.07 -19.72
CA ASN A 475 23.71 20.66 -19.49
C ASN A 475 23.01 20.07 -18.25
N ASN A 476 21.90 20.67 -17.81
CA ASN A 476 21.06 20.12 -16.75
C ASN A 476 20.09 19.07 -17.32
N SER A 477 19.95 17.93 -16.64
CA SER A 477 18.96 16.90 -16.98
C SER A 477 17.56 17.37 -16.54
N ILE A 478 16.78 17.86 -17.48
CA ILE A 478 15.41 18.36 -17.26
C ILE A 478 14.42 17.22 -17.10
N ARG A 479 14.64 16.13 -17.83
CA ARG A 479 13.75 14.96 -17.83
C ARG A 479 14.46 13.70 -18.27
N LYS A 480 14.36 12.63 -17.48
CA LYS A 480 14.89 11.32 -17.80
C LYS A 480 13.79 10.26 -17.64
N GLU A 481 13.39 9.62 -18.73
CA GLU A 481 12.28 8.67 -18.72
C GLU A 481 12.59 7.42 -19.55
N LYS A 482 12.29 6.22 -19.01
CA LYS A 482 12.48 4.95 -19.73
C LYS A 482 11.66 4.91 -21.02
N ILE A 483 12.26 4.38 -22.10
CA ILE A 483 11.59 4.22 -23.40
C ILE A 483 10.94 2.84 -23.53
N LYS A 484 9.75 2.80 -24.13
CA LYS A 484 8.97 1.57 -24.29
C LYS A 484 9.06 0.98 -25.69
N TYR A 485 9.00 -0.34 -25.79
CA TYR A 485 8.82 -1.04 -27.07
C TYR A 485 7.34 -1.21 -27.40
N GLN A 486 6.91 -0.69 -28.56
CA GLN A 486 5.51 -0.70 -28.97
C GLN A 486 4.96 -2.11 -29.16
N SER A 487 5.78 -3.04 -29.64
CA SER A 487 5.39 -4.43 -29.92
C SER A 487 5.83 -5.40 -28.83
N SER A 488 6.06 -4.90 -27.60
CA SER A 488 6.46 -5.70 -26.45
C SER A 488 5.45 -6.82 -26.18
N ASN A 489 5.96 -8.04 -26.05
CA ASN A 489 5.28 -9.20 -25.49
C ASN A 489 6.14 -9.70 -24.32
N TYR A 490 5.99 -9.07 -23.16
CA TYR A 490 6.87 -9.30 -22.02
C TYR A 490 6.91 -10.78 -21.60
N LYS A 491 8.10 -11.37 -21.73
CA LYS A 491 8.48 -12.70 -21.28
C LYS A 491 9.82 -12.59 -20.57
N LYS A 492 9.86 -12.97 -19.29
CA LYS A 492 11.03 -12.79 -18.44
C LYS A 492 12.20 -13.67 -18.87
N ASP A 493 11.89 -14.86 -19.38
CA ASP A 493 12.77 -15.90 -19.88
C ASP A 493 12.95 -15.87 -21.41
N ASN A 494 12.82 -14.68 -22.01
CA ASN A 494 12.99 -14.49 -23.45
C ASN A 494 13.71 -13.16 -23.76
N TYR A 495 14.01 -12.93 -25.04
CA TYR A 495 14.67 -11.74 -25.57
C TYR A 495 14.19 -11.46 -27.00
N TYR A 496 14.22 -10.18 -27.41
CA TYR A 496 13.86 -9.75 -28.76
C TYR A 496 15.03 -9.80 -29.73
N GLY A 497 16.25 -9.69 -29.19
CA GLY A 497 17.46 -9.56 -29.97
C GLY A 497 18.68 -9.97 -29.15
N ARG A 498 19.67 -10.59 -29.79
CA ARG A 498 20.88 -11.08 -29.12
C ARG A 498 22.11 -10.94 -30.01
N LYS A 499 23.25 -10.60 -29.41
CA LYS A 499 24.59 -10.79 -29.99
C LYS A 499 25.56 -11.33 -28.95
N ALA A 500 26.61 -11.98 -29.43
CA ALA A 500 27.75 -12.39 -28.62
C ALA A 500 29.03 -11.76 -29.19
N LEU A 501 29.89 -11.24 -28.33
CA LEU A 501 31.14 -10.57 -28.69
C LEU A 501 32.26 -11.11 -27.80
N ARG A 502 33.49 -11.17 -28.33
CA ARG A 502 34.67 -11.47 -27.50
C ARG A 502 35.42 -10.19 -27.20
N ASP A 503 35.86 -10.06 -25.95
CA ASP A 503 36.78 -9.00 -25.54
C ASP A 503 38.24 -9.35 -25.94
N SER A 504 39.19 -8.49 -25.58
CA SER A 504 40.62 -8.71 -25.81
C SER A 504 41.18 -9.94 -25.08
N ASP A 505 40.57 -10.33 -23.96
CA ASP A 505 40.99 -11.46 -23.14
C ASP A 505 40.34 -12.78 -23.58
N LEU A 506 39.52 -12.73 -24.65
CA LEU A 506 38.74 -13.80 -25.25
C LEU A 506 37.53 -14.27 -24.41
N ASN A 507 37.11 -13.51 -23.40
CA ASN A 507 35.86 -13.74 -22.68
C ASN A 507 34.67 -13.50 -23.61
N LEU A 508 33.60 -14.28 -23.47
CA LEU A 508 32.43 -14.19 -24.33
C LEU A 508 31.31 -13.38 -23.65
N HIS A 509 31.00 -12.21 -24.19
CA HIS A 509 29.94 -11.33 -23.69
C HIS A 509 28.67 -11.54 -24.50
N HIS A 510 27.56 -11.81 -23.83
CA HIS A 510 26.23 -11.81 -24.43
C HIS A 510 25.51 -10.50 -24.12
N PHE A 511 24.82 -9.95 -25.12
CA PHE A 511 23.94 -8.78 -24.99
C PHE A 511 22.57 -9.14 -25.54
N LEU A 512 21.52 -8.96 -24.74
CA LEU A 512 20.16 -9.36 -25.04
C LEU A 512 19.20 -8.19 -24.85
N ILE A 513 18.48 -7.80 -25.90
CA ILE A 513 17.42 -6.80 -25.80
C ILE A 513 16.19 -7.46 -25.18
N THR A 514 15.74 -6.92 -24.06
CA THR A 514 14.59 -7.42 -23.31
C THR A 514 13.68 -6.27 -22.89
N THR A 515 12.52 -6.59 -22.32
CA THR A 515 11.62 -5.60 -21.73
C THR A 515 11.38 -5.86 -20.25
N THR A 516 10.95 -4.83 -19.54
CA THR A 516 10.34 -4.94 -18.20
C THR A 516 8.84 -5.25 -18.33
N PRO A 517 8.15 -5.62 -17.24
CA PRO A 517 6.67 -5.77 -17.24
C PRO A 517 5.90 -4.50 -17.62
N PHE A 518 6.57 -3.35 -17.69
CA PHE A 518 5.99 -2.07 -18.13
C PHE A 518 6.32 -1.74 -19.58
N ASP A 519 6.84 -2.71 -20.33
CA ASP A 519 7.29 -2.61 -21.72
C ASP A 519 8.50 -1.70 -21.93
N ASN A 520 9.15 -1.25 -20.85
CA ASN A 520 10.39 -0.47 -20.96
C ASN A 520 11.50 -1.37 -21.48
N LEU A 521 12.25 -0.89 -22.47
CA LEU A 521 13.39 -1.60 -23.03
C LEU A 521 14.58 -1.57 -22.06
N LYS A 522 15.35 -2.65 -22.04
CA LYS A 522 16.64 -2.76 -21.35
C LYS A 522 17.52 -3.76 -22.11
N ILE A 523 18.82 -3.73 -21.84
CA ILE A 523 19.75 -4.73 -22.34
C ILE A 523 20.22 -5.55 -21.15
N GLU A 524 20.01 -6.85 -21.18
CA GLU A 524 20.60 -7.78 -20.23
C GLU A 524 21.93 -8.28 -20.81
N SER A 525 22.96 -8.35 -19.97
CA SER A 525 24.27 -8.87 -20.35
C SER A 525 24.78 -9.88 -19.35
N PHE A 526 25.47 -10.90 -19.85
CA PHE A 526 26.28 -11.82 -19.04
C PHE A 526 27.56 -12.19 -19.79
N MET A 527 28.60 -12.53 -19.04
CA MET A 527 29.90 -12.96 -19.58
C MET A 527 30.07 -14.47 -19.36
N ILE A 528 30.85 -15.14 -20.21
CA ILE A 528 31.42 -16.46 -19.95
C ILE A 528 32.94 -16.31 -20.05
N PRO A 529 33.67 -16.48 -18.93
CA PRO A 529 35.13 -16.47 -18.93
C PRO A 529 35.71 -17.51 -19.89
N LYS A 530 36.86 -17.21 -20.52
CA LYS A 530 37.47 -18.09 -21.53
C LYS A 530 37.83 -19.49 -21.02
N ASP A 531 38.08 -19.62 -19.73
CA ASP A 531 38.51 -20.84 -19.04
C ASP A 531 37.33 -21.74 -18.63
N ILE A 532 36.09 -21.26 -18.75
CA ILE A 532 34.91 -22.10 -18.55
C ILE A 532 34.78 -23.11 -19.69
N VAL A 533 34.92 -24.39 -19.33
CA VAL A 533 34.69 -25.51 -20.24
C VAL A 533 33.20 -25.83 -20.27
N ILE A 534 32.54 -25.43 -21.36
CA ILE A 534 31.14 -25.79 -21.61
C ILE A 534 31.07 -27.28 -21.98
N PRO A 535 30.26 -28.11 -21.30
CA PRO A 535 30.07 -29.51 -21.66
C PRO A 535 29.62 -29.68 -23.10
N LYS A 536 30.07 -30.75 -23.78
CA LYS A 536 29.67 -31.05 -25.17
C LYS A 536 28.16 -31.18 -25.30
N ASP A 537 27.52 -31.74 -24.28
CA ASP A 537 26.07 -31.86 -24.18
C ASP A 537 25.62 -31.37 -22.80
N THR A 538 24.89 -30.26 -22.79
CA THR A 538 24.33 -29.65 -21.57
C THR A 538 22.90 -30.10 -21.31
N SER A 539 22.34 -30.98 -22.15
CA SER A 539 20.99 -31.54 -21.98
C SER A 539 20.94 -32.62 -20.89
N ILE A 540 22.08 -33.26 -20.62
CA ILE A 540 22.25 -34.29 -19.57
C ILE A 540 22.36 -33.59 -18.21
N LYS A 541 21.39 -33.85 -17.34
CA LYS A 541 21.36 -33.36 -15.95
C LYS A 541 21.64 -34.50 -14.98
N ASP A 542 22.18 -34.17 -13.80
CA ASP A 542 22.41 -35.10 -12.70
C ASP A 542 21.24 -35.03 -11.72
N GLU A 543 20.51 -36.13 -11.56
CA GLU A 543 19.29 -36.24 -10.74
C GLU A 543 19.52 -35.92 -9.25
N LYS A 544 20.77 -36.01 -8.77
CA LYS A 544 21.11 -35.69 -7.37
C LYS A 544 21.57 -34.26 -7.15
N VAL A 545 21.92 -33.52 -8.20
CA VAL A 545 22.50 -32.17 -8.07
C VAL A 545 21.41 -31.11 -8.08
N TRP A 546 21.22 -30.44 -6.94
CA TRP A 546 20.24 -29.37 -6.76
C TRP A 546 20.96 -28.06 -6.49
N LEU A 547 20.56 -26.99 -7.18
CA LEU A 547 21.12 -25.65 -6.99
C LEU A 547 20.08 -24.71 -6.36
N LEU A 548 20.42 -24.16 -5.21
CA LEU A 548 19.59 -23.26 -4.43
C LEU A 548 20.18 -21.86 -4.38
N GLY A 549 19.31 -20.86 -4.23
CA GLY A 549 19.74 -19.48 -4.05
C GLY A 549 18.58 -18.53 -3.77
N GLU A 550 18.92 -17.29 -3.48
CA GLU A 550 17.96 -16.23 -3.19
C GLU A 550 18.15 -15.07 -4.17
N ARG A 551 18.39 -13.85 -3.68
CA ARG A 551 19.03 -12.81 -4.49
C ARG A 551 20.53 -13.07 -4.49
N TYR A 552 21.21 -12.52 -5.48
CA TYR A 552 22.66 -12.65 -5.66
C TYR A 552 23.45 -12.36 -4.37
N ASN A 553 22.94 -11.48 -3.50
CA ASN A 553 23.66 -10.96 -2.34
C ASN A 553 23.03 -11.30 -0.98
N THR A 554 22.14 -12.30 -0.88
CA THR A 554 21.49 -12.67 0.41
C THR A 554 21.51 -14.16 0.69
N ALA A 555 21.59 -14.51 1.98
CA ALA A 555 21.30 -15.85 2.51
C ALA A 555 20.55 -15.75 3.84
N GLN A 556 19.29 -15.31 3.78
CA GLN A 556 18.46 -15.04 4.97
C GLN A 556 17.00 -15.51 4.84
N ASP A 557 16.62 -16.17 3.74
CA ASP A 557 15.25 -16.51 3.39
C ASP A 557 15.06 -18.04 3.25
N ASN A 558 14.02 -18.48 2.55
CA ASN A 558 13.69 -19.90 2.39
C ASN A 558 14.82 -20.73 1.76
N GLY A 559 15.64 -20.13 0.91
CA GLY A 559 16.69 -20.82 0.16
C GLY A 559 17.76 -21.38 1.09
N ILE A 560 18.33 -20.54 1.97
CA ILE A 560 19.39 -20.97 2.89
C ILE A 560 18.90 -21.98 3.93
N VAL A 561 17.65 -21.84 4.39
CA VAL A 561 17.05 -22.74 5.39
C VAL A 561 16.82 -24.12 4.78
N LEU A 562 16.25 -24.18 3.57
CA LEU A 562 16.05 -25.44 2.87
C LEU A 562 17.38 -26.10 2.49
N TYR A 563 18.38 -25.32 2.05
CA TYR A 563 19.71 -25.84 1.74
C TYR A 563 20.34 -26.59 2.92
N ARG A 564 20.34 -25.97 4.12
CA ARG A 564 20.86 -26.62 5.33
C ARG A 564 20.08 -27.88 5.67
N TRP A 565 18.74 -27.81 5.61
CA TRP A 565 17.89 -28.96 5.88
C TRP A 565 18.16 -30.13 4.90
N LEU A 566 18.28 -29.87 3.60
CA LEU A 566 18.57 -30.90 2.59
C LEU A 566 19.91 -31.59 2.86
N LYS A 567 20.95 -30.81 3.16
CA LYS A 567 22.29 -31.32 3.46
C LYS A 567 22.31 -32.21 4.72
N GLU A 568 21.49 -31.88 5.71
CA GLU A 568 21.44 -32.61 6.98
C GLU A 568 20.53 -33.85 6.95
N ASN A 569 19.50 -33.86 6.09
CA ASN A 569 18.40 -34.83 6.17
C ASN A 569 18.22 -35.69 4.91
N THR A 570 19.01 -35.48 3.84
CA THR A 570 18.83 -36.18 2.56
C THR A 570 20.16 -36.53 1.89
N ASP A 571 20.12 -37.43 0.89
CA ASP A 571 21.27 -37.80 0.05
C ASP A 571 21.43 -36.90 -1.20
N ILE A 572 20.71 -35.77 -1.25
CA ILE A 572 20.79 -34.80 -2.36
C ILE A 572 22.11 -34.03 -2.28
N GLU A 573 22.78 -33.90 -3.43
CA GLU A 573 23.97 -33.05 -3.56
C GLU A 573 23.53 -31.60 -3.74
N ALA A 574 23.12 -30.98 -2.63
CA ALA A 574 22.64 -29.61 -2.60
C ALA A 574 23.81 -28.61 -2.65
N TYR A 575 23.68 -27.59 -3.50
CA TYR A 575 24.58 -26.45 -3.62
C TYR A 575 23.84 -25.15 -3.38
N TYR A 576 24.50 -24.16 -2.78
CA TYR A 576 23.96 -22.82 -2.59
C TYR A 576 24.82 -21.80 -3.32
N VAL A 577 24.24 -20.84 -4.05
CA VAL A 577 25.01 -19.80 -4.77
C VAL A 577 24.78 -18.41 -4.19
N ILE A 578 25.86 -17.64 -4.05
CA ILE A 578 25.88 -16.25 -3.57
C ILE A 578 27.09 -15.48 -4.13
N GLU A 579 26.99 -14.17 -4.28
CA GLU A 579 28.13 -13.30 -4.65
C GLU A 579 29.17 -13.25 -3.50
N GLU A 580 30.45 -13.20 -3.87
CA GLU A 580 31.57 -13.20 -2.92
C GLU A 580 31.63 -11.92 -2.06
N ASP A 581 31.15 -10.80 -2.60
CA ASP A 581 31.10 -9.50 -1.92
C ASP A 581 29.86 -9.33 -1.01
N ALA A 582 28.97 -10.33 -0.97
CA ALA A 582 27.80 -10.30 -0.10
C ALA A 582 28.19 -10.43 1.38
N GLU A 583 27.54 -9.65 2.25
CA GLU A 583 27.82 -9.71 3.69
C GLU A 583 27.50 -11.10 4.27
N ASP A 584 26.39 -11.70 3.84
CA ASP A 584 25.97 -13.03 4.29
C ASP A 584 26.94 -14.15 3.87
N TYR A 585 27.71 -13.97 2.78
CA TYR A 585 28.67 -14.97 2.31
C TYR A 585 29.75 -15.24 3.37
N LYS A 586 30.15 -14.21 4.12
CA LYS A 586 31.21 -14.33 5.15
C LYS A 586 30.92 -15.40 6.20
N GLU A 587 29.64 -15.63 6.52
CA GLU A 587 29.21 -16.60 7.52
C GLU A 587 29.06 -18.03 6.98
N ILE A 588 28.97 -18.20 5.66
CA ILE A 588 28.69 -19.51 5.03
C ILE A 588 29.79 -19.99 4.08
N LYS A 589 30.82 -19.18 3.82
CA LYS A 589 31.92 -19.45 2.88
C LYS A 589 32.74 -20.71 3.19
N ASP A 590 32.74 -21.18 4.44
CA ASP A 590 33.52 -22.35 4.86
C ASP A 590 32.84 -23.67 4.42
N ASP A 591 31.59 -23.61 3.96
CA ASP A 591 30.88 -24.74 3.40
C ASP A 591 31.31 -24.99 1.94
N PRO A 592 31.90 -26.15 1.59
CA PRO A 592 32.37 -26.43 0.24
C PRO A 592 31.26 -26.48 -0.82
N ASN A 593 30.00 -26.61 -0.40
CA ASN A 593 28.84 -26.63 -1.27
C ASN A 593 28.23 -25.22 -1.46
N VAL A 594 28.82 -24.19 -0.86
CA VAL A 594 28.52 -22.79 -1.17
C VAL A 594 29.41 -22.31 -2.30
N LEU A 595 28.79 -21.88 -3.40
CA LEU A 595 29.45 -21.51 -4.64
C LEU A 595 29.46 -20.00 -4.80
N VAL A 596 30.63 -19.44 -5.10
CA VAL A 596 30.75 -18.04 -5.54
C VAL A 596 30.06 -17.89 -6.89
N PHE A 597 29.14 -16.93 -6.99
CA PHE A 597 28.40 -16.63 -8.21
C PHE A 597 29.36 -16.31 -9.38
N GLY A 598 29.32 -17.13 -10.41
CA GLY A 598 30.12 -16.96 -11.64
C GLY A 598 31.48 -17.67 -11.59
N SER A 599 31.83 -18.31 -10.48
CA SER A 599 33.03 -19.14 -10.39
C SER A 599 33.01 -20.35 -11.36
N PRO A 600 34.17 -20.93 -11.72
CA PRO A 600 34.20 -22.15 -12.53
C PRO A 600 33.37 -23.30 -11.96
N LYS A 601 33.36 -23.46 -10.63
CA LYS A 601 32.53 -24.48 -9.96
C LYS A 601 31.04 -24.15 -10.10
N HIS A 602 30.66 -22.89 -10.03
CA HIS A 602 29.29 -22.47 -10.27
C HIS A 602 28.81 -22.82 -11.68
N TYR A 603 29.61 -22.55 -12.72
CA TYR A 603 29.25 -22.97 -14.09
C TYR A 603 29.12 -24.49 -14.20
N GLU A 604 30.05 -25.25 -13.62
CA GLU A 604 30.01 -26.71 -13.63
C GLU A 604 28.69 -27.26 -13.04
N VAL A 605 28.31 -26.75 -11.86
CA VAL A 605 27.07 -27.16 -11.17
C VAL A 605 25.84 -26.66 -11.94
N ALA A 606 25.84 -25.42 -12.41
CA ALA A 606 24.74 -24.83 -13.18
C ALA A 606 24.43 -25.61 -14.46
N PHE A 607 25.43 -26.19 -15.13
CA PHE A 607 25.20 -27.03 -16.30
C PHE A 607 24.57 -28.39 -15.95
N LYS A 608 24.96 -28.98 -14.80
CA LYS A 608 24.56 -30.33 -14.37
C LYS A 608 23.27 -30.36 -13.55
N ALA A 609 22.91 -29.28 -12.87
CA ALA A 609 21.79 -29.27 -11.92
C ALA A 609 20.46 -29.71 -12.58
N SER A 610 19.82 -30.70 -11.97
CA SER A 610 18.49 -31.20 -12.37
C SER A 610 17.36 -30.41 -11.71
N VAL A 611 17.62 -29.73 -10.60
CA VAL A 611 16.65 -28.89 -9.90
C VAL A 611 17.24 -27.52 -9.58
N LEU A 612 16.47 -26.46 -9.85
CA LEU A 612 16.75 -25.09 -9.39
C LEU A 612 15.68 -24.67 -8.38
N LEU A 613 16.08 -24.26 -7.19
CA LEU A 613 15.17 -23.79 -6.14
C LEU A 613 15.48 -22.35 -5.73
N GLY A 614 14.61 -21.42 -6.11
CA GLY A 614 14.82 -19.98 -5.91
C GLY A 614 13.66 -19.30 -5.19
N THR A 615 13.97 -18.33 -4.34
CA THR A 615 12.95 -17.44 -3.70
C THR A 615 12.50 -16.28 -4.61
N HIS A 616 13.28 -16.05 -5.66
CA HIS A 616 13.09 -15.06 -6.71
C HIS A 616 13.21 -15.76 -8.08
N ASP A 617 13.25 -15.00 -9.17
CA ASP A 617 13.50 -15.57 -10.49
C ASP A 617 14.85 -16.27 -10.56
N LEU A 618 14.91 -17.37 -11.31
CA LEU A 618 16.10 -18.23 -11.38
C LEU A 618 17.29 -17.56 -12.09
N GLU A 619 17.10 -16.37 -12.66
CA GLU A 619 18.21 -15.51 -13.10
C GLU A 619 19.15 -15.17 -11.94
N ASN A 620 18.66 -15.21 -10.70
CA ASN A 620 19.48 -15.01 -9.51
C ASN A 620 20.38 -16.21 -9.18
N LEU A 621 20.11 -17.38 -9.77
CA LEU A 621 20.86 -18.61 -9.52
C LEU A 621 21.84 -18.92 -10.63
N LEU A 622 21.55 -18.59 -11.89
CA LEU A 622 22.40 -19.00 -13.02
C LEU A 622 23.33 -17.88 -13.50
N PRO A 623 24.59 -18.17 -13.89
CA PRO A 623 25.53 -17.18 -14.40
C PRO A 623 25.25 -16.78 -15.86
N PHE A 624 24.19 -17.31 -16.46
CA PHE A 624 23.73 -17.03 -17.82
C PHE A 624 22.22 -16.74 -17.85
N LYS A 625 21.68 -16.43 -19.04
CA LYS A 625 20.25 -16.15 -19.21
C LYS A 625 19.41 -17.43 -19.00
N THR A 626 18.41 -17.34 -18.14
CA THR A 626 17.36 -18.37 -17.96
C THR A 626 16.36 -18.28 -19.10
N ALA A 627 16.71 -18.80 -20.27
CA ALA A 627 15.85 -18.80 -21.45
C ALA A 627 16.08 -20.08 -22.26
N LYS A 628 15.06 -20.51 -22.99
CA LYS A 628 15.15 -21.68 -23.88
C LYS A 628 16.34 -21.56 -24.83
N GLY A 629 17.08 -22.66 -25.00
CA GLY A 629 18.27 -22.71 -25.85
C GLY A 629 19.56 -22.22 -25.20
N PHE A 630 19.52 -21.71 -23.95
CA PHE A 630 20.72 -21.50 -23.15
C PHE A 630 21.00 -22.72 -22.28
N PHE A 631 21.98 -23.53 -22.71
CA PHE A 631 22.51 -24.68 -21.96
C PHE A 631 21.44 -25.67 -21.47
N HIS A 632 20.39 -25.85 -22.28
CA HIS A 632 19.23 -26.68 -22.00
C HIS A 632 18.61 -26.39 -20.62
N TYR A 633 18.47 -25.10 -20.29
CA TYR A 633 17.73 -24.62 -19.12
C TYR A 633 16.32 -25.23 -19.04
N GLU A 634 15.70 -25.45 -20.19
CA GLU A 634 14.39 -26.09 -20.32
C GLU A 634 14.34 -27.55 -19.84
N ASN A 635 15.48 -28.21 -19.63
CA ASN A 635 15.55 -29.58 -19.12
C ASN A 635 15.65 -29.66 -17.58
N THR A 636 15.71 -28.53 -16.89
CA THR A 636 15.85 -28.46 -15.44
C THR A 636 14.48 -28.24 -14.77
N TYR A 637 14.23 -28.92 -13.64
CA TYR A 637 13.02 -28.76 -12.84
C TYR A 637 13.10 -27.51 -11.96
N LYS A 638 12.11 -26.63 -12.04
CA LYS A 638 12.17 -25.26 -11.51
C LYS A 638 11.17 -25.08 -10.37
N VAL A 639 11.70 -24.81 -9.18
CA VAL A 639 10.90 -24.66 -7.96
C VAL A 639 10.97 -23.22 -7.49
N PHE A 640 9.80 -22.59 -7.35
CA PHE A 640 9.67 -21.27 -6.75
C PHE A 640 9.32 -21.39 -5.27
N LEU A 641 10.31 -21.10 -4.42
CA LEU A 641 10.21 -21.19 -2.95
C LEU A 641 9.47 -20.01 -2.31
N GLN A 642 9.20 -18.95 -3.09
CA GLN A 642 8.75 -17.63 -2.62
C GLN A 642 9.71 -16.94 -1.63
N HIS A 643 9.47 -15.66 -1.39
CA HIS A 643 10.12 -14.84 -0.35
C HIS A 643 9.12 -14.25 0.66
N GLY A 644 7.91 -14.82 0.70
CA GLY A 644 6.82 -14.40 1.58
C GLY A 644 5.45 -14.74 1.02
N VAL A 645 4.47 -14.87 1.92
CA VAL A 645 3.09 -15.23 1.58
C VAL A 645 2.47 -14.20 0.61
N LEU A 646 1.89 -14.70 -0.48
CA LEU A 646 1.20 -13.88 -1.47
C LEU A 646 -0.15 -13.36 -0.97
N GLY A 647 -0.68 -12.35 -1.67
CA GLY A 647 -2.04 -11.86 -1.46
C GLY A 647 -2.18 -10.36 -1.24
N ARG A 648 -1.06 -9.65 -1.10
CA ARG A 648 -1.06 -8.19 -0.97
C ARG A 648 -1.08 -7.51 -2.33
N LYS A 649 0.09 -7.45 -2.99
CA LYS A 649 0.30 -6.79 -4.28
C LYS A 649 0.41 -7.81 -5.40
N ASN A 650 0.11 -7.37 -6.62
CA ASN A 650 0.44 -8.16 -7.80
C ASN A 650 1.97 -8.33 -7.88
N VAL A 651 2.43 -9.54 -8.20
CA VAL A 651 3.84 -9.88 -8.37
C VAL A 651 4.11 -10.28 -9.81
N GLU A 652 5.38 -10.43 -10.19
CA GLU A 652 5.79 -10.61 -11.59
C GLU A 652 5.86 -12.10 -12.00
N TYR A 653 5.50 -13.03 -11.10
CA TYR A 653 5.64 -14.49 -11.28
C TYR A 653 4.45 -15.17 -11.98
N HIS A 654 3.58 -14.43 -12.68
CA HIS A 654 2.45 -15.07 -13.40
C HIS A 654 2.96 -15.97 -14.52
N LYS A 655 2.37 -17.16 -14.69
CA LYS A 655 2.76 -18.15 -15.70
C LYS A 655 2.84 -17.56 -17.12
N LYS A 656 1.90 -16.66 -17.46
CA LYS A 656 1.87 -15.96 -18.76
C LYS A 656 3.14 -15.15 -19.08
N TYR A 657 3.91 -14.73 -18.08
CA TYR A 657 5.15 -13.97 -18.25
C TYR A 657 6.38 -14.84 -18.49
N TYR A 658 6.20 -16.14 -18.63
CA TYR A 658 7.25 -17.10 -18.94
C TYR A 658 6.84 -17.90 -20.17
N ASP A 659 7.81 -18.25 -21.02
CA ASP A 659 7.67 -19.27 -22.06
C ASP A 659 8.02 -20.66 -21.52
N ASP A 660 8.68 -20.71 -20.36
CA ASP A 660 9.19 -21.87 -19.67
C ASP A 660 9.10 -21.67 -18.13
N PRO A 661 7.87 -21.65 -17.58
CA PRO A 661 7.55 -21.24 -16.22
C PRO A 661 8.14 -22.18 -15.15
N PHE A 662 7.89 -21.86 -13.88
CA PHE A 662 8.18 -22.77 -12.76
C PHE A 662 7.33 -24.04 -12.87
N ASP A 663 7.93 -25.18 -12.59
CA ASP A 663 7.27 -26.49 -12.54
C ASP A 663 6.54 -26.72 -11.21
N LEU A 664 7.07 -26.12 -10.12
CA LEU A 664 6.46 -26.19 -8.80
C LEU A 664 6.48 -24.83 -8.08
N PHE A 665 5.32 -24.43 -7.59
CA PHE A 665 5.12 -23.20 -6.83
C PHE A 665 4.77 -23.53 -5.37
N ILE A 666 5.62 -23.12 -4.43
CA ILE A 666 5.39 -23.33 -3.01
C ILE A 666 4.47 -22.24 -2.44
N VAL A 667 3.49 -22.59 -1.61
CA VAL A 667 2.57 -21.65 -0.95
C VAL A 667 2.27 -22.04 0.51
N SER A 668 1.69 -21.11 1.27
CA SER A 668 1.43 -21.25 2.71
C SER A 668 0.01 -21.68 3.09
N SER A 669 -0.97 -21.53 2.20
CA SER A 669 -2.37 -21.90 2.46
C SER A 669 -3.14 -22.30 1.21
N ASP A 670 -4.27 -22.97 1.41
CA ASP A 670 -5.19 -23.32 0.31
C ASP A 670 -5.77 -22.06 -0.35
N ALA A 671 -6.09 -21.03 0.44
CA ALA A 671 -6.54 -19.74 -0.09
C ALA A 671 -5.48 -19.11 -1.01
N GLU A 672 -4.20 -19.17 -0.62
CA GLU A 672 -3.10 -18.71 -1.48
C GLU A 672 -2.99 -19.54 -2.77
N LYS A 673 -3.05 -20.88 -2.66
CA LYS A 673 -3.04 -21.79 -3.80
C LYS A 673 -4.14 -21.46 -4.80
N TYR A 674 -5.39 -21.52 -4.38
CA TYR A 674 -6.53 -21.43 -5.29
C TYR A 674 -6.83 -19.98 -5.71
N ASP A 675 -6.92 -19.03 -4.77
CA ASP A 675 -7.39 -17.67 -5.09
C ASP A 675 -6.34 -16.79 -5.76
N ILE A 676 -5.07 -17.17 -5.69
CA ILE A 676 -3.96 -16.38 -6.21
C ILE A 676 -3.21 -17.16 -7.28
N VAL A 677 -2.55 -18.26 -6.92
CA VAL A 677 -1.61 -18.91 -7.83
C VAL A 677 -2.34 -19.61 -8.99
N VAL A 678 -3.41 -20.36 -8.70
CA VAL A 678 -4.24 -20.99 -9.74
C VAL A 678 -5.09 -19.94 -10.46
N ASN A 679 -6.02 -19.28 -9.74
CA ASN A 679 -7.04 -18.45 -10.38
C ASN A 679 -6.53 -17.13 -10.99
N LYS A 680 -5.40 -16.57 -10.51
CA LYS A 680 -4.87 -15.28 -11.00
C LYS A 680 -3.51 -15.38 -11.69
N MET A 681 -2.64 -16.27 -11.24
CA MET A 681 -1.32 -16.45 -11.85
C MET A 681 -1.31 -17.46 -12.98
N GLY A 682 -2.32 -18.34 -13.05
CA GLY A 682 -2.57 -19.24 -14.17
C GLY A 682 -1.75 -20.53 -14.11
N TYR A 683 -1.31 -20.94 -12.93
CA TYR A 683 -0.74 -22.28 -12.72
C TYR A 683 -1.85 -23.31 -12.51
N GLU A 684 -1.54 -24.57 -12.79
CA GLU A 684 -2.44 -25.70 -12.56
C GLU A 684 -2.36 -26.18 -11.10
N GLU A 685 -3.35 -26.95 -10.66
CA GLU A 685 -3.46 -27.38 -9.27
C GLU A 685 -2.29 -28.25 -8.80
N ASP A 686 -1.75 -29.08 -9.70
CA ASP A 686 -0.63 -29.98 -9.46
C ASP A 686 0.74 -29.31 -9.58
N GLU A 687 0.79 -28.09 -10.13
CA GLU A 687 1.97 -27.22 -10.18
C GLU A 687 2.14 -26.40 -8.88
N VAL A 688 1.25 -26.57 -7.88
CA VAL A 688 1.25 -25.76 -6.64
C VAL A 688 1.14 -26.65 -5.40
N ALA A 689 2.12 -26.54 -4.50
CA ALA A 689 2.16 -27.28 -3.24
C ALA A 689 1.94 -26.37 -2.02
N VAL A 690 0.98 -26.75 -1.18
CA VAL A 690 0.75 -26.09 0.12
C VAL A 690 1.67 -26.75 1.13
N THR A 691 2.77 -26.07 1.45
CA THR A 691 3.82 -26.58 2.36
C THR A 691 4.26 -25.53 3.38
N GLY A 692 3.71 -24.32 3.38
CA GLY A 692 4.36 -23.25 4.15
C GLY A 692 5.76 -22.92 3.63
N LEU A 693 6.38 -21.91 4.24
CA LEU A 693 7.70 -21.42 3.86
C LEU A 693 8.77 -22.09 4.71
N ALA A 694 9.88 -22.51 4.09
CA ALA A 694 11.00 -23.16 4.78
C ALA A 694 11.50 -22.36 5.99
N ARG A 695 11.58 -21.03 5.85
CA ARG A 695 12.07 -20.15 6.93
C ARG A 695 11.20 -20.14 8.18
N PHE A 696 9.93 -20.58 8.10
CA PHE A 696 9.06 -20.68 9.27
C PHE A 696 9.54 -21.74 10.26
N ASP A 697 10.32 -22.74 9.84
CA ASP A 697 10.91 -23.75 10.73
C ASP A 697 11.90 -23.11 11.74
N ASN A 698 12.51 -21.97 11.37
CA ASN A 698 13.51 -21.26 12.16
C ASN A 698 12.94 -20.09 13.00
N LEU A 699 11.62 -19.87 13.01
CA LEU A 699 10.99 -18.84 13.86
C LEU A 699 10.89 -19.32 15.32
N ILE A 700 12.02 -19.37 16.01
CA ILE A 700 12.15 -19.87 17.38
C ILE A 700 12.26 -18.69 18.35
N GLN A 701 11.27 -18.54 19.23
CA GLN A 701 11.32 -17.58 20.34
C GLN A 701 11.72 -18.31 21.63
N GLU A 702 12.93 -18.07 22.11
CA GLU A 702 13.40 -18.64 23.39
C GLU A 702 12.92 -17.85 24.61
N LYS A 703 12.79 -16.53 24.48
CA LYS A 703 12.40 -15.62 25.56
C LYS A 703 11.34 -14.62 25.06
N PRO A 704 10.37 -14.22 25.91
CA PRO A 704 9.44 -13.16 25.56
C PRO A 704 10.19 -11.86 25.22
N PRO A 705 10.02 -11.31 24.01
CA PRO A 705 10.59 -10.03 23.64
C PRO A 705 9.86 -8.87 24.34
N LYS A 706 10.45 -7.67 24.29
CA LYS A 706 9.91 -6.46 24.95
C LYS A 706 9.75 -5.27 24.01
N ASP A 707 10.64 -5.13 23.04
CA ASP A 707 10.78 -3.91 22.25
C ASP A 707 9.92 -3.89 20.98
N ILE A 708 9.70 -2.70 20.43
CA ILE A 708 8.93 -2.46 19.20
C ILE A 708 9.88 -2.42 18.01
N LEU A 709 9.54 -3.11 16.93
CA LEU A 709 10.24 -3.00 15.64
C LEU A 709 9.42 -2.14 14.67
N LEU A 710 9.97 -1.02 14.24
CA LEU A 710 9.42 -0.22 13.15
C LEU A 710 10.13 -0.57 11.84
N MET A 711 9.44 -1.22 10.91
CA MET A 711 10.02 -1.76 9.67
C MET A 711 9.15 -1.47 8.44
N PRO A 712 9.23 -0.25 7.88
CA PRO A 712 8.43 0.16 6.72
C PRO A 712 8.99 -0.36 5.37
N THR A 713 8.10 -0.53 4.38
CA THR A 713 8.50 -0.99 3.03
C THR A 713 8.85 0.16 2.08
N TRP A 714 9.70 -0.09 1.08
CA TRP A 714 10.03 0.90 0.05
C TRP A 714 8.84 1.23 -0.88
N ARG A 715 8.86 2.44 -1.45
CA ARG A 715 7.86 2.90 -2.44
C ARG A 715 8.42 2.93 -3.86
N ASP A 716 7.80 2.16 -4.76
CA ASP A 716 8.24 2.01 -6.17
C ASP A 716 8.15 3.31 -7.00
N TRP A 717 7.52 4.36 -6.48
CA TRP A 717 7.45 5.68 -7.13
C TRP A 717 8.48 6.68 -6.61
N ILE A 718 9.26 6.34 -5.58
CA ILE A 718 10.37 7.18 -5.10
C ILE A 718 11.63 6.70 -5.83
N ASN A 719 12.16 7.57 -6.70
CA ASN A 719 13.27 7.23 -7.58
C ASN A 719 14.45 8.21 -7.46
N THR A 720 14.30 9.30 -6.70
CA THR A 720 15.35 10.30 -6.46
C THR A 720 15.33 10.75 -5.00
N ASP A 721 16.44 11.30 -4.53
CA ASP A 721 16.58 11.83 -3.16
C ASP A 721 15.59 12.97 -2.89
N GLN A 722 15.41 13.87 -3.86
CA GLN A 722 14.38 14.92 -3.78
C GLN A 722 12.98 14.32 -3.66
N GLN A 723 12.63 13.33 -4.48
CA GLN A 723 11.33 12.64 -4.36
C GLN A 723 11.17 11.92 -3.03
N PHE A 724 12.27 11.52 -2.39
CA PHE A 724 12.25 10.88 -1.08
C PHE A 724 11.98 11.91 0.01
N LEU A 725 12.72 13.01 0.05
CA LEU A 725 12.55 14.09 1.04
C LEU A 725 11.16 14.74 0.94
N GLU A 726 10.62 14.86 -0.27
CA GLU A 726 9.25 15.34 -0.55
C GLU A 726 8.21 14.20 -0.54
N SER A 727 8.48 13.06 0.10
CA SER A 727 7.51 11.95 0.10
C SER A 727 6.64 11.92 1.35
N ASP A 728 5.36 11.58 1.17
CA ASP A 728 4.48 11.15 2.26
C ASP A 728 5.17 10.08 3.13
N TYR A 729 5.97 9.18 2.51
CA TYR A 729 6.73 8.15 3.22
C TYR A 729 7.73 8.74 4.21
N PHE A 730 8.59 9.65 3.78
CA PHE A 730 9.59 10.27 4.66
C PHE A 730 8.90 11.06 5.78
N ASN A 731 7.97 11.93 5.42
CA ASN A 731 7.27 12.81 6.37
C ASN A 731 6.51 12.03 7.44
N ASN A 732 5.69 11.04 7.05
CA ASN A 732 4.87 10.29 8.02
C ASN A 732 5.71 9.47 9.00
N TYR A 733 6.83 8.87 8.56
CA TYR A 733 7.71 8.12 9.46
C TYR A 733 8.60 9.05 10.30
N LEU A 734 9.04 10.18 9.77
CA LEU A 734 9.79 11.19 10.52
C LEU A 734 8.92 11.80 11.64
N GLN A 735 7.69 12.19 11.32
CA GLN A 735 6.71 12.69 12.30
C GLN A 735 6.47 11.64 13.39
N LEU A 736 6.19 10.39 13.00
CA LEU A 736 5.96 9.31 13.97
C LEU A 736 7.11 9.14 14.96
N ILE A 737 8.37 9.12 14.50
CA ILE A 737 9.51 8.98 15.42
C ILE A 737 9.81 10.26 16.22
N GLN A 738 9.33 11.42 15.80
CA GLN A 738 9.46 12.70 16.51
C GLN A 738 8.29 13.00 17.43
N ASN A 739 7.24 12.18 17.41
CA ASN A 739 6.01 12.41 18.14
C ASN A 739 6.23 12.40 19.67
N GLU A 740 5.91 13.50 20.34
CA GLU A 740 6.12 13.65 21.78
C GLU A 740 5.32 12.64 22.62
N ARG A 741 4.07 12.38 22.24
CA ARG A 741 3.21 11.38 22.90
C ARG A 741 3.79 9.97 22.77
N LEU A 742 4.41 9.64 21.64
CA LEU A 742 5.14 8.38 21.49
C LEU A 742 6.31 8.30 22.48
N HIS A 743 7.11 9.35 22.62
CA HIS A 743 8.27 9.37 23.53
C HIS A 743 7.82 9.18 24.98
N GLU A 744 6.75 9.85 25.40
CA GLU A 744 6.16 9.68 26.73
C GLU A 744 5.71 8.25 26.99
N LEU A 745 5.05 7.62 26.01
CA LEU A 745 4.63 6.21 26.09
C LEU A 745 5.83 5.26 26.21
N LEU A 746 6.85 5.40 25.35
CA LEU A 746 8.06 4.56 25.40
C LEU A 746 8.76 4.68 26.76
N ASN A 747 8.83 5.88 27.33
CA ASN A 747 9.37 6.12 28.66
C ASN A 747 8.52 5.52 29.78
N LYS A 748 7.20 5.75 29.76
CA LYS A 748 6.24 5.23 30.76
C LYS A 748 6.29 3.71 30.87
N TYR A 749 6.35 3.01 29.74
CA TYR A 749 6.36 1.54 29.68
C TYR A 749 7.77 0.94 29.65
N ASN A 750 8.82 1.76 29.63
CA ASN A 750 10.22 1.34 29.56
C ASN A 750 10.51 0.44 28.34
N VAL A 751 10.01 0.81 27.16
CA VAL A 751 10.11 0.03 25.91
C VAL A 751 10.95 0.80 24.90
N ASN A 752 11.80 0.12 24.12
CA ASN A 752 12.51 0.75 23.01
C ASN A 752 11.74 0.58 21.70
N LEU A 753 11.84 1.59 20.82
CA LEU A 753 11.44 1.48 19.42
C LEU A 753 12.70 1.39 18.56
N ASN A 754 12.88 0.24 17.93
CA ASN A 754 14.00 0.00 17.04
C ASN A 754 13.55 0.19 15.59
N PHE A 755 14.10 1.20 14.93
CA PHE A 755 13.74 1.62 13.58
C PHE A 755 14.67 0.99 12.53
N TYR A 756 14.11 0.13 11.70
CA TYR A 756 14.79 -0.55 10.60
C TYR A 756 14.11 -0.23 9.26
N PRO A 757 14.34 0.98 8.69
CA PRO A 757 13.80 1.31 7.39
C PRO A 757 14.54 0.56 6.27
N HIS A 758 13.88 0.44 5.13
CA HIS A 758 14.48 -0.15 3.93
C HIS A 758 15.82 0.52 3.59
N TYR A 759 16.81 -0.23 3.07
CA TYR A 759 18.18 0.27 2.86
C TYR A 759 18.26 1.60 2.11
N ARG A 760 17.45 1.78 1.06
CA ARG A 760 17.36 3.03 0.27
C ARG A 760 16.88 4.27 1.05
N ALA A 761 16.33 4.08 2.25
CA ALA A 761 15.84 5.14 3.13
C ALA A 761 16.77 5.39 4.32
N GLN A 762 17.74 4.50 4.58
CA GLN A 762 18.51 4.52 5.82
C GLN A 762 19.34 5.79 5.99
N ASP A 763 20.05 6.21 4.94
CA ASP A 763 20.92 7.40 4.99
C ASP A 763 20.16 8.69 5.32
N PHE A 764 18.89 8.78 4.92
CA PHE A 764 18.06 9.95 5.18
C PHE A 764 17.54 9.99 6.62
N PHE A 765 17.23 8.84 7.21
CA PHE A 765 16.69 8.78 8.57
C PHE A 765 17.77 8.80 9.65
N LYS A 766 18.95 8.25 9.36
CA LYS A 766 20.03 8.07 10.35
C LYS A 766 20.32 9.34 11.16
N ASN A 767 20.55 10.46 10.45
CA ASN A 767 20.88 11.74 11.09
C ASN A 767 19.74 12.31 11.95
N HIS A 768 18.48 11.96 11.66
CA HIS A 768 17.33 12.44 12.40
C HIS A 768 17.09 11.63 13.67
N VAL A 769 17.48 10.36 13.71
CA VAL A 769 17.30 9.49 14.89
C VAL A 769 18.32 9.79 15.97
N ASP A 770 19.56 10.09 15.59
CA ASP A 770 20.65 10.39 16.53
C ASP A 770 20.36 11.63 17.43
N SER A 771 19.38 12.46 17.05
CA SER A 771 18.92 13.64 17.80
C SER A 771 17.67 13.42 18.67
N LEU A 772 17.11 12.22 18.73
CA LEU A 772 15.82 11.94 19.40
C LEU A 772 15.97 11.39 20.84
N ASP A 773 14.82 11.13 21.48
CA ASP A 773 14.70 10.47 22.78
C ASP A 773 15.54 9.18 22.85
N ASN A 774 16.06 8.88 24.04
CA ASN A 774 17.01 7.79 24.27
C ASN A 774 16.42 6.37 24.06
N ARG A 775 15.12 6.23 23.78
CA ARG A 775 14.46 4.94 23.51
C ARG A 775 14.16 4.67 22.04
N ILE A 776 14.51 5.57 21.13
CA ILE A 776 14.41 5.34 19.68
C ILE A 776 15.78 5.02 19.13
N ASN A 777 15.96 3.78 18.65
CA ASN A 777 17.23 3.31 18.12
C ASN A 777 17.15 3.10 16.61
N PHE A 778 18.17 3.52 15.88
CA PHE A 778 18.32 3.19 14.46
C PHE A 778 19.07 1.86 14.30
N ILE A 779 18.55 0.93 13.49
CA ILE A 779 19.23 -0.33 13.15
C ILE A 779 19.81 -0.20 11.73
N PRO A 780 21.15 -0.16 11.56
CA PRO A 780 21.78 -0.16 10.24
C PRO A 780 21.58 -1.50 9.50
N LEU A 781 21.50 -1.44 8.17
CA LEU A 781 21.56 -2.61 7.31
C LEU A 781 22.79 -3.46 7.64
N GLY A 782 22.63 -4.78 7.67
CA GLY A 782 23.72 -5.73 7.93
C GLY A 782 24.11 -5.88 9.41
N SER A 783 23.64 -5.01 10.31
CA SER A 783 23.93 -5.14 11.74
C SER A 783 23.22 -6.33 12.40
N LYS A 784 22.04 -6.69 11.89
CA LYS A 784 21.25 -7.86 12.30
C LYS A 784 20.50 -8.42 11.10
N ARG A 785 20.29 -9.74 11.10
CA ARG A 785 19.41 -10.42 10.14
C ARG A 785 17.95 -10.06 10.37
N VAL A 786 17.18 -9.93 9.29
CA VAL A 786 15.75 -9.59 9.37
C VAL A 786 14.98 -10.60 10.22
N GLN A 787 15.22 -11.91 10.04
CA GLN A 787 14.55 -12.94 10.84
C GLN A 787 14.83 -12.78 12.35
N GLN A 788 16.06 -12.44 12.72
CA GLN A 788 16.41 -12.19 14.12
C GLN A 788 15.71 -10.95 14.68
N LEU A 789 15.61 -9.88 13.88
CA LEU A 789 14.81 -8.71 14.27
C LEU A 789 13.35 -9.10 14.54
N LEU A 790 12.74 -9.95 13.73
CA LEU A 790 11.37 -10.40 13.97
C LEU A 790 11.26 -11.25 15.25
N ILE A 791 12.27 -12.06 15.58
CA ILE A 791 12.30 -12.87 16.80
C ILE A 791 12.50 -12.01 18.05
N ASP A 792 13.41 -11.02 18.00
CA ASP A 792 13.84 -10.21 19.16
C ASP A 792 12.82 -9.16 19.63
N HIS A 793 11.77 -8.87 18.84
CA HIS A 793 10.82 -7.80 19.11
C HIS A 793 9.41 -8.31 19.40
N ALA A 794 8.66 -7.57 20.20
CA ALA A 794 7.33 -7.93 20.71
C ALA A 794 6.19 -7.36 19.87
N LEU A 795 6.38 -6.21 19.24
CA LEU A 795 5.39 -5.57 18.37
C LEU A 795 6.07 -5.17 17.06
N LEU A 796 5.43 -5.49 15.94
CA LEU A 796 5.85 -5.03 14.62
C LEU A 796 4.95 -3.87 14.16
N ILE A 797 5.56 -2.72 13.92
CA ILE A 797 4.95 -1.63 13.16
C ILE A 797 5.50 -1.70 11.74
N THR A 798 4.63 -1.92 10.76
CA THR A 798 5.00 -1.96 9.34
C THR A 798 3.90 -1.32 8.51
N ASP A 799 3.91 -1.45 7.18
CA ASP A 799 2.86 -0.93 6.31
C ASP A 799 2.26 -2.04 5.43
N TYR A 800 3.04 -2.54 4.49
CA TYR A 800 2.59 -3.50 3.49
C TYR A 800 3.48 -4.75 3.43
N SER A 801 4.41 -4.91 4.37
CA SER A 801 5.45 -5.96 4.35
C SER A 801 4.93 -7.35 4.71
N THR A 802 5.15 -8.33 3.83
CA THR A 802 4.75 -9.74 4.05
C THR A 802 5.42 -10.37 5.28
N VAL A 803 6.50 -9.78 5.80
CA VAL A 803 7.16 -10.19 7.06
C VAL A 803 6.24 -10.17 8.27
N SER A 804 5.10 -9.47 8.20
CA SER A 804 4.11 -9.52 9.28
C SER A 804 3.54 -10.93 9.46
N PHE A 805 3.52 -11.77 8.43
CA PHE A 805 3.05 -13.16 8.57
C PHE A 805 4.03 -14.00 9.37
N ASP A 806 5.33 -13.76 9.24
CA ASP A 806 6.36 -14.34 10.11
C ASP A 806 6.15 -13.91 11.58
N PHE A 807 5.80 -12.64 11.81
CA PHE A 807 5.51 -12.12 13.15
C PHE A 807 4.25 -12.75 13.77
N LEU A 808 3.17 -12.85 12.98
CA LEU A 808 1.92 -13.49 13.37
C LEU A 808 2.08 -14.99 13.63
N LYS A 809 2.96 -15.68 12.89
CA LYS A 809 3.30 -17.11 13.12
C LYS A 809 3.88 -17.36 14.51
N MET A 810 4.50 -16.35 15.12
CA MET A 810 5.04 -16.37 16.48
C MET A 810 4.04 -15.86 17.53
N ASP A 811 2.78 -15.64 17.16
CA ASP A 811 1.72 -15.10 18.01
C ASP A 811 2.05 -13.72 18.61
N LYS A 812 2.50 -12.80 17.76
CA LYS A 812 2.85 -11.43 18.14
C LYS A 812 2.02 -10.38 17.39
N PRO A 813 1.66 -9.25 18.02
CA PRO A 813 0.85 -8.20 17.39
C PRO A 813 1.57 -7.49 16.25
N VAL A 814 0.79 -7.06 15.27
CA VAL A 814 1.23 -6.21 14.16
C VAL A 814 0.32 -4.99 14.08
N ILE A 815 0.91 -3.82 13.89
CA ILE A 815 0.19 -2.61 13.49
C ILE A 815 0.68 -2.15 12.11
N TYR A 816 -0.26 -1.78 11.25
CA TYR A 816 -0.01 -1.34 9.89
C TYR A 816 -0.26 0.16 9.72
N TYR A 817 0.72 0.90 9.18
CA TYR A 817 0.59 2.32 8.88
C TYR A 817 0.26 2.54 7.38
N HIS A 818 -1.01 2.79 7.06
CA HIS A 818 -1.61 2.78 5.71
C HIS A 818 -1.92 4.16 5.15
N PHE A 819 -1.14 5.19 5.51
CA PHE A 819 -1.34 6.58 5.06
C PHE A 819 -1.43 6.73 3.53
N ASP A 820 -0.76 5.87 2.75
CA ASP A 820 -0.68 5.94 1.29
C ASP A 820 -1.29 4.73 0.54
N VAL A 821 -2.22 4.00 1.18
CA VAL A 821 -2.75 2.72 0.68
C VAL A 821 -3.29 2.76 -0.75
N ARG A 822 -3.92 3.87 -1.13
CA ARG A 822 -4.46 4.07 -2.50
C ARG A 822 -3.36 4.17 -3.54
N ARG A 823 -2.22 4.78 -3.20
CA ARG A 823 -1.06 4.95 -4.08
C ARG A 823 -0.25 3.66 -4.14
N PHE A 824 -0.08 2.99 -3.01
CA PHE A 824 0.58 1.69 -2.92
C PHE A 824 -0.11 0.65 -3.80
N PHE A 825 -1.43 0.48 -3.63
CA PHE A 825 -2.23 -0.46 -4.41
C PHE A 825 -2.85 0.12 -5.69
N ARG A 826 -2.22 1.14 -6.30
CA ARG A 826 -2.72 1.74 -7.55
C ARG A 826 -2.85 0.75 -8.72
N LYS A 827 -2.12 -0.36 -8.66
CA LYS A 827 -2.13 -1.48 -9.63
C LYS A 827 -3.11 -2.60 -9.24
N GLY A 828 -3.84 -2.44 -8.14
CA GLY A 828 -4.74 -3.43 -7.56
C GLY A 828 -4.13 -4.13 -6.35
N ILE A 829 -5.02 -4.53 -5.44
CA ILE A 829 -4.74 -5.42 -4.31
C ILE A 829 -5.32 -6.80 -4.65
N LEU A 830 -4.60 -7.87 -4.32
CA LEU A 830 -5.02 -9.24 -4.70
C LEU A 830 -6.14 -9.76 -3.81
N ARG A 831 -6.20 -9.32 -2.55
CA ARG A 831 -7.24 -9.61 -1.56
C ARG A 831 -7.71 -8.29 -0.91
N PRO A 832 -8.95 -8.19 -0.41
CA PRO A 832 -9.39 -7.04 0.39
C PRO A 832 -8.43 -6.74 1.56
N ILE A 833 -8.25 -5.47 1.92
CA ILE A 833 -7.29 -5.01 2.96
C ILE A 833 -7.50 -5.78 4.27
N ASP A 834 -8.75 -5.92 4.68
CA ASP A 834 -9.19 -6.61 5.88
C ASP A 834 -9.00 -8.15 5.83
N GLU A 835 -8.70 -8.75 4.67
CA GLU A 835 -8.26 -10.16 4.56
C GLU A 835 -6.72 -10.29 4.53
N THR A 836 -6.04 -9.19 4.24
CA THR A 836 -4.62 -9.17 3.87
C THR A 836 -3.72 -8.77 5.04
N PHE A 837 -4.27 -7.94 5.91
CA PHE A 837 -3.58 -7.26 7.00
C PHE A 837 -4.26 -7.63 8.31
N ILE A 838 -3.68 -8.60 9.01
CA ILE A 838 -4.18 -9.15 10.27
C ILE A 838 -3.45 -8.41 11.39
N GLY A 839 -4.16 -7.50 12.06
CA GLY A 839 -3.60 -6.60 13.06
C GLY A 839 -4.28 -5.23 13.07
N GLY A 840 -3.76 -4.30 13.86
CA GLY A 840 -4.21 -2.90 13.89
C GLY A 840 -3.88 -2.19 12.57
N ILE A 841 -4.74 -1.29 12.09
CA ILE A 841 -4.47 -0.49 10.89
C ILE A 841 -4.72 0.98 11.23
N ALA A 842 -3.68 1.79 11.14
CA ALA A 842 -3.72 3.24 11.26
C ALA A 842 -3.60 3.88 9.87
N TYR A 843 -4.42 4.89 9.59
CA TYR A 843 -4.32 5.71 8.37
C TYR A 843 -3.69 7.08 8.63
N THR A 844 -3.59 7.48 9.90
CA THR A 844 -2.99 8.75 10.34
C THR A 844 -2.04 8.49 11.51
N GLU A 845 -1.16 9.45 11.78
CA GLU A 845 -0.24 9.39 12.92
C GLU A 845 -0.99 9.23 14.26
N GLU A 846 -2.06 10.00 14.48
CA GLU A 846 -2.88 9.88 15.69
C GLU A 846 -3.44 8.47 15.90
N GLU A 847 -3.99 7.85 14.85
CA GLU A 847 -4.47 6.45 14.92
C GLU A 847 -3.31 5.47 15.20
N MET A 848 -2.11 5.79 14.74
CA MET A 848 -0.90 4.99 14.98
C MET A 848 -0.50 5.07 16.46
N ILE A 849 -0.47 6.27 17.05
CA ILE A 849 -0.17 6.44 18.48
C ILE A 849 -1.22 5.77 19.36
N ASP A 850 -2.51 5.92 19.03
CA ASP A 850 -3.61 5.26 19.75
C ASP A 850 -3.45 3.74 19.78
N LEU A 851 -3.10 3.12 18.64
CA LEU A 851 -2.87 1.67 18.56
C LEU A 851 -1.60 1.23 19.32
N ILE A 852 -0.53 2.03 19.32
CA ILE A 852 0.68 1.75 20.11
C ILE A 852 0.35 1.76 21.60
N GLU A 853 -0.35 2.81 22.06
CA GLU A 853 -0.74 2.95 23.45
C GLU A 853 -1.61 1.77 23.90
N ASP A 854 -2.60 1.39 23.12
CA ASP A 854 -3.46 0.23 23.38
C ASP A 854 -2.64 -1.07 23.51
N ARG A 855 -1.67 -1.30 22.62
CA ARG A 855 -0.79 -2.48 22.73
C ARG A 855 0.12 -2.42 23.95
N LEU A 856 0.67 -1.27 24.29
CA LEU A 856 1.50 -1.09 25.50
C LEU A 856 0.69 -1.37 26.78
N LYS A 857 -0.53 -0.83 26.88
CA LYS A 857 -1.47 -1.09 28.00
C LYS A 857 -1.79 -2.57 28.16
N ASN A 858 -1.79 -3.32 27.05
CA ASN A 858 -2.06 -4.76 27.03
C ASN A 858 -0.78 -5.62 27.00
N ASN A 859 0.34 -5.13 27.54
CA ASN A 859 1.62 -5.85 27.62
C ASN A 859 2.11 -6.40 26.27
N LEU A 860 1.83 -5.68 25.18
CA LEU A 860 2.17 -6.07 23.81
C LEU A 860 1.62 -7.45 23.40
N ALA A 861 0.50 -7.86 23.99
CA ALA A 861 -0.19 -9.09 23.60
C ALA A 861 -0.74 -8.97 22.17
N ASN A 862 -0.77 -10.11 21.48
CA ASN A 862 -1.38 -10.20 20.15
C ASN A 862 -2.87 -9.88 20.21
N TYR A 863 -3.42 -9.48 19.06
CA TYR A 863 -4.87 -9.44 18.87
C TYR A 863 -5.42 -10.88 18.82
N SER A 864 -6.69 -11.08 19.17
CA SER A 864 -7.33 -12.39 19.02
C SER A 864 -7.61 -12.65 17.53
N VAL A 865 -6.65 -13.27 16.85
CA VAL A 865 -6.67 -13.45 15.40
C VAL A 865 -6.46 -14.90 14.98
N ASP A 866 -7.23 -15.35 14.00
CA ASP A 866 -7.01 -16.63 13.32
C ASP A 866 -6.17 -16.42 12.06
N ILE A 867 -5.02 -17.11 12.01
CA ILE A 867 -4.07 -17.06 10.89
C ILE A 867 -4.10 -18.32 10.03
N SER A 868 -4.92 -19.33 10.37
CA SER A 868 -4.98 -20.63 9.69
C SER A 868 -5.35 -20.50 8.20
N GLY A 869 -6.23 -19.55 7.87
CA GLY A 869 -6.59 -19.21 6.49
C GLY A 869 -5.48 -18.54 5.67
N VAL A 870 -4.34 -18.20 6.28
CA VAL A 870 -3.17 -17.62 5.61
C VAL A 870 -1.95 -18.52 5.71
N ILE A 871 -1.77 -19.18 6.86
CA ILE A 871 -0.72 -20.16 7.12
C ILE A 871 -1.37 -21.45 7.65
N LYS A 872 -1.45 -22.46 6.78
CA LYS A 872 -2.13 -23.73 7.08
C LYS A 872 -1.40 -24.55 8.15
N TYR A 873 -0.08 -24.69 8.01
CA TYR A 873 0.72 -25.52 8.91
C TYR A 873 1.40 -24.68 9.98
N GLN A 874 1.15 -25.04 11.24
CA GLN A 874 1.69 -24.35 12.40
C GLN A 874 2.91 -25.07 13.01
N ASP A 875 3.23 -26.27 12.52
CA ASP A 875 4.42 -27.05 12.91
C ASP A 875 5.72 -26.53 12.27
N LYS A 876 6.83 -27.22 12.55
CA LYS A 876 8.19 -26.94 12.04
C LYS A 876 8.66 -27.99 11.03
N ARG A 877 7.77 -28.46 10.16
CA ARG A 877 8.06 -29.48 9.13
C ARG A 877 7.91 -28.92 7.72
N ASN A 878 8.16 -27.62 7.52
CA ASN A 878 7.98 -26.96 6.24
C ASN A 878 9.03 -27.41 5.22
N CYS A 879 10.31 -27.51 5.61
CA CYS A 879 11.37 -28.01 4.74
C CYS A 879 11.13 -29.45 4.24
N GLU A 880 10.70 -30.33 5.14
CA GLU A 880 10.38 -31.73 4.81
C GLU A 880 9.25 -31.82 3.76
N ARG A 881 8.15 -31.08 3.98
CA ARG A 881 7.03 -31.04 3.04
C ARG A 881 7.42 -30.44 1.68
N ILE A 882 8.33 -29.47 1.66
CA ILE A 882 8.88 -28.92 0.40
C ILE A 882 9.69 -30.01 -0.33
N TYR A 883 10.59 -30.69 0.36
CA TYR A 883 11.39 -31.77 -0.23
C TYR A 883 10.52 -32.88 -0.82
N GLU A 884 9.53 -33.37 -0.06
CA GLU A 884 8.58 -34.37 -0.53
C GLU A 884 7.80 -33.89 -1.77
N ALA A 885 7.39 -32.61 -1.80
CA ALA A 885 6.70 -32.05 -2.97
C ALA A 885 7.58 -32.01 -4.22
N VAL A 886 8.87 -31.68 -4.06
CA VAL A 886 9.84 -31.66 -5.17
C VAL A 886 10.09 -33.07 -5.71
N ILE A 887 10.33 -34.05 -4.84
CA ILE A 887 10.54 -35.45 -5.25
C ILE A 887 9.32 -35.99 -6.00
N ASN A 888 8.12 -35.80 -5.46
CA ASN A 888 6.88 -36.21 -6.13
C ASN A 888 6.70 -35.51 -7.49
N GLY A 889 7.11 -34.25 -7.61
CA GLY A 889 7.09 -33.48 -8.86
C GLY A 889 8.04 -34.04 -9.92
N LEU A 890 9.27 -34.42 -9.51
CA LEU A 890 10.26 -35.04 -10.37
C LEU A 890 9.80 -36.40 -10.92
N GLU A 891 9.24 -37.26 -10.07
CA GLU A 891 8.72 -38.57 -10.49
C GLU A 891 7.64 -38.43 -11.57
N LYS A 892 6.71 -37.48 -11.39
CA LYS A 892 5.68 -37.19 -12.39
C LYS A 892 6.26 -36.65 -13.70
N ALA A 893 7.23 -35.74 -13.64
CA ALA A 893 7.87 -35.19 -14.82
C ALA A 893 8.60 -36.27 -15.63
N SER A 894 9.26 -37.21 -14.96
CA SER A 894 9.91 -38.37 -15.59
C SER A 894 8.90 -39.32 -16.26
N LEU A 895 7.78 -39.62 -15.60
CA LEU A 895 6.70 -40.44 -16.17
C LEU A 895 6.07 -39.79 -17.41
N ALA A 896 5.87 -38.46 -17.40
CA ALA A 896 5.31 -37.73 -18.53
C ALA A 896 6.24 -37.77 -19.77
N LYS A 897 7.56 -37.70 -19.58
CA LYS A 897 8.56 -37.82 -20.66
C LYS A 897 8.56 -39.23 -21.28
N ASN A 898 8.42 -40.27 -20.47
CA ASN A 898 8.39 -41.67 -20.93
C ASN A 898 7.07 -42.03 -21.63
N GLY A 899 5.93 -41.50 -21.16
CA GLY A 899 4.63 -41.73 -21.80
C GLY A 899 4.47 -41.09 -23.18
N GLN A 900 5.22 -40.02 -23.49
CA GLN A 900 5.23 -39.40 -24.82
C GLN A 900 6.08 -40.17 -25.84
N THR A 901 7.06 -40.97 -25.37
CA THR A 901 7.95 -41.76 -26.24
C THR A 901 7.33 -43.10 -26.68
N GLU A 902 6.29 -43.59 -26.00
CA GLU A 902 5.56 -44.80 -26.39
C GLU A 902 4.42 -44.56 -27.42
N THR A 903 4.15 -43.30 -27.77
CA THR A 903 3.07 -42.91 -28.72
C THR A 903 3.57 -42.30 -30.05
N VAL A 904 4.84 -42.50 -30.42
CA VAL A 904 5.38 -42.09 -31.73
C VAL A 904 5.69 -43.29 -32.62
#